data_AF-A0A0W0TSN9-F1
#
_entry.id   AF-A0A0W0TSN9-F1
#
_cell.length_a   1.000
_cell.length_b   1.000
_cell.length_c   1.000
_cell.angle_alpha   90.00
_cell.angle_beta   90.00
_cell.angle_gamma   90.00
#
_symmetry.space_group_name_H-M   'P 1'
#
loop_
_entity.id
_entity.type
_entity.pdbx_description
1 polymer ?
#
loop_
_entity_poly.entity_id
_entity_poly.type
_entity_poly.pdbx_seq_one_letter_code
_entity_poly.pdbx_strand_id
1 'polypeptide(L)'
;MEKTSRPADTPSDTTAHFRDMLTRIQEENRRLKHRVERVEKQLALTNSQLLHYRNHPFFQIGEAMVQVFTRPWGLWCLPGRLYNAVRAARVLKSRPALSMPSWFTNAPPASRSVDEKRTICSVKGFSEDAYKSSAHYLAALRRLRMMTIMDEFSFHAFSLECHAQQVTPQNWRETLATFKPQLLMVESAWLGEGGAWHNRVNHPGPEFEALLAACREAMVPTVFWNKEDPVHFQTFINTASLFDHVFTTDLECIPRYQSLLGHRRVYLLPFACQPKTHNPVEIGVRKDAACFAGAYYVRYPERTRDLEHFVETLPCILPVEIYDRNFGKNDANYAFPPSYQPLIVGNLPAHAMDKAYKGYNFAINLNSIKQSQTMFARRIFELLACNTLTISNDSVGVRLLFGNLVLCGDDALEHVDTLSRLRENPIQLEKLRLWGLRRVMSEHTVTDRLAHVLACVGNTPARTLWPSVRVIAAADTLGACKRLIAQFNRQHFSERTLWLVVSDAIDYETDSPNVVLIRETAARARLVVEDDDWYAVMVDGDYYGPHYLTDLVSATRFAASECIGKTEYFAIESDGTLSRREEGQAFRYQEHMPLRRAFVRSRVLAGESLGMVLEAPESRILQLRALAIDAFSYCENANVPTAELLETVDFSKPLQTGISMHELNRFVKTLKPESQPDMPMPMLAGKTMARWLRVTDARVDLSENPAGLALASSLQEGQHLYAVFQHDFALNECVLLENRLDFHLDTTPGLHLQAVIWFINARGEKNGHIIKSVNTNHTVFIPENTARLRIGLRIQGSGRALVHGLIMGHKPLFKPLAARSDTLLLTNHYPSTSDLYRNAFVHSRVLAYHEAGKAVDVFRLRENMALQFHTFEGILCASADLTVLDAALESGQYKTVLVHFLDESLWKVLKKYIERVRVVVWVHGAEIQPVSRRMFNHTTPETLARATLKSEQRMRFWRELFSAFPNNLHVVFVSAHFAREVFADTGITLSPSAFSIIHNPIQTDRFVYVPKPASQRMRVLSIRPYASRTYANDLTVRAILALSEHPEFLQFEFLLTGDGALFEETLEPLRSFTNVRIERGFLEQKAIAALHREYGIFLCPTRMDTQGVSRDEAMASGLVPVTTSAGAIPEFVDEHCGVVVPLEDWQAMADALLHLYHHPHLFEKLSKAAAERVRAQSCHTRMIARELALPGMRD
;
A
#
# COMPACT_ATOMS: atom_id res chain seq x y z
N MET A 1 -56.55 26.68 27.43
CA MET A 1 -56.41 27.39 26.14
C MET A 1 -55.47 26.58 25.28
N GLU A 2 -56.02 26.07 24.18
CA GLU A 2 -55.38 25.18 23.21
C GLU A 2 -54.10 25.78 22.62
N LYS A 3 -53.03 24.98 22.58
CA LYS A 3 -52.05 25.06 21.48
C LYS A 3 -51.68 23.65 21.05
N THR A 4 -51.94 23.42 19.78
CA THR A 4 -51.81 22.23 18.96
C THR A 4 -50.40 21.64 18.95
N SER A 5 -50.36 20.32 19.08
CA SER A 5 -49.26 19.40 18.79
C SER A 5 -48.80 19.48 17.33
N ARG A 6 -47.47 19.59 17.12
CA ARG A 6 -46.81 19.09 15.90
C ARG A 6 -46.06 17.79 16.26
N PRO A 7 -46.08 16.76 15.41
CA PRO A 7 -45.30 15.55 15.65
C PRO A 7 -43.81 15.86 15.51
N ALA A 8 -42.99 15.23 16.35
CA ALA A 8 -41.55 15.28 16.26
C ALA A 8 -41.09 14.51 15.02
N ASP A 9 -40.37 15.20 14.12
CA ASP A 9 -39.68 14.57 13.00
C ASP A 9 -38.64 13.57 13.54
N THR A 10 -38.62 12.38 12.97
CA THR A 10 -37.71 11.29 13.31
C THR A 10 -36.24 11.64 13.01
N PRO A 11 -35.25 11.17 13.81
CA PRO A 11 -33.84 11.50 13.63
C PRO A 11 -33.21 11.05 12.29
N SER A 12 -33.84 10.16 11.53
CA SER A 12 -33.28 9.61 10.28
C SER A 12 -33.30 10.60 9.11
N ASP A 13 -34.28 11.51 9.05
CA ASP A 13 -34.44 12.43 7.91
C ASP A 13 -33.46 13.60 7.96
N THR A 14 -33.08 14.05 9.17
CA THR A 14 -32.12 15.14 9.34
C THR A 14 -30.69 14.70 8.97
N THR A 15 -30.33 13.46 9.28
CA THR A 15 -29.03 12.88 8.89
C THR A 15 -28.95 12.65 7.38
N ALA A 16 -30.05 12.21 6.75
CA ALA A 16 -30.11 12.05 5.29
C ALA A 16 -29.99 13.39 4.55
N HIS A 17 -30.67 14.43 5.05
CA HIS A 17 -30.59 15.78 4.48
C HIS A 17 -29.21 16.41 4.64
N PHE A 18 -28.57 16.27 5.82
CA PHE A 18 -27.19 16.73 6.01
C PHE A 18 -26.19 15.96 5.15
N ARG A 19 -26.39 14.64 4.97
CA ARG A 19 -25.56 13.80 4.09
C ARG A 19 -25.69 14.24 2.64
N ASP A 20 -26.90 14.54 2.16
CA ASP A 20 -27.12 15.06 0.81
C ASP A 20 -26.47 16.45 0.61
N MET A 21 -26.59 17.32 1.61
CA MET A 21 -25.97 18.67 1.58
C MET A 21 -24.44 18.61 1.59
N LEU A 22 -23.83 17.78 2.44
CA LEU A 22 -22.39 17.55 2.48
C LEU A 22 -21.89 16.95 1.16
N THR A 23 -22.63 15.99 0.60
CA THR A 23 -22.30 15.36 -0.69
C THR A 23 -22.28 16.41 -1.81
N ARG A 24 -23.29 17.30 -1.87
CA ARG A 24 -23.35 18.39 -2.86
C ARG A 24 -22.20 19.40 -2.69
N ILE A 25 -21.88 19.80 -1.46
CA ILE A 25 -20.78 20.73 -1.17
C ILE A 25 -19.43 20.09 -1.53
N GLN A 26 -19.26 18.80 -1.31
CA GLN A 26 -18.04 18.07 -1.65
C GLN A 26 -17.92 17.79 -3.14
N GLU A 27 -19.01 17.50 -3.85
CA GLU A 27 -19.03 17.44 -5.32
C GLU A 27 -18.66 18.78 -5.93
N GLU A 28 -19.18 19.88 -5.37
CA GLU A 28 -18.84 21.22 -5.81
C GLU A 28 -17.38 21.57 -5.51
N ASN A 29 -16.86 21.23 -4.32
CA ASN A 29 -15.45 21.39 -3.98
C ASN A 29 -14.52 20.51 -4.81
N ARG A 30 -14.91 19.27 -5.15
CA ARG A 30 -14.14 18.40 -6.07
C ARG A 30 -14.15 18.98 -7.49
N ARG A 31 -15.31 19.44 -7.98
CA ARG A 31 -15.41 20.15 -9.27
C ARG A 31 -14.52 21.39 -9.29
N LEU A 32 -14.52 22.19 -8.23
CA LEU A 32 -13.69 23.39 -8.10
C LEU A 32 -12.20 23.05 -8.03
N LYS A 33 -11.80 22.06 -7.22
CA LYS A 33 -10.41 21.57 -7.16
C LYS A 33 -9.93 21.06 -8.52
N HIS A 34 -10.73 20.27 -9.24
CA HIS A 34 -10.40 19.86 -10.59
C HIS A 34 -10.32 21.04 -11.56
N ARG A 35 -11.18 22.07 -11.39
CA ARG A 35 -11.09 23.29 -12.19
C ARG A 35 -9.80 24.05 -11.90
N VAL A 36 -9.40 24.16 -10.63
CA VAL A 36 -8.14 24.78 -10.21
C VAL A 36 -6.95 24.00 -10.73
N GLU A 37 -6.86 22.69 -10.52
CA GLU A 37 -5.75 21.87 -11.03
C GLU A 37 -5.67 21.85 -12.56
N ARG A 38 -6.82 21.85 -13.26
CA ARG A 38 -6.87 21.95 -14.73
C ARG A 38 -6.40 23.32 -15.16
N VAL A 39 -6.84 24.39 -14.50
CA VAL A 39 -6.39 25.76 -14.76
C VAL A 39 -4.91 25.91 -14.40
N GLU A 40 -4.38 25.27 -13.36
CA GLU A 40 -2.96 25.31 -12.99
C GLU A 40 -2.10 24.50 -13.96
N LYS A 41 -2.53 23.32 -14.40
CA LYS A 41 -1.86 22.56 -15.47
C LYS A 41 -1.93 23.30 -16.78
N GLN A 42 -3.07 23.90 -17.11
CA GLN A 42 -3.24 24.67 -18.34
C GLN A 42 -2.48 25.99 -18.26
N LEU A 43 -2.37 26.61 -17.09
CA LEU A 43 -1.53 27.78 -16.81
C LEU A 43 -0.06 27.39 -16.88
N ALA A 44 0.36 26.23 -16.37
CA ALA A 44 1.73 25.73 -16.48
C ALA A 44 2.09 25.38 -17.94
N LEU A 45 1.17 24.74 -18.67
CA LEU A 45 1.35 24.40 -20.09
C LEU A 45 1.33 25.67 -20.95
N THR A 46 0.40 26.59 -20.69
CA THR A 46 0.27 27.86 -21.40
C THR A 46 1.41 28.80 -21.03
N ASN A 47 1.91 28.80 -19.78
CA ASN A 47 3.12 29.54 -19.38
C ASN A 47 4.36 28.93 -20.01
N SER A 48 4.47 27.59 -20.08
CA SER A 48 5.55 26.90 -20.80
C SER A 48 5.51 27.23 -22.30
N GLN A 49 4.33 27.25 -22.91
CA GLN A 49 4.12 27.67 -24.30
C GLN A 49 4.36 29.17 -24.49
N LEU A 50 3.94 30.05 -23.57
CA LEU A 50 4.19 31.50 -23.58
C LEU A 50 5.68 31.80 -23.40
N LEU A 51 6.38 31.07 -22.54
CA LEU A 51 7.83 31.11 -22.38
C LEU A 51 8.52 30.64 -23.67
N HIS A 52 7.99 29.61 -24.32
CA HIS A 52 8.50 29.14 -25.61
C HIS A 52 8.27 30.16 -26.73
N TYR A 53 7.09 30.77 -26.81
CA TYR A 53 6.72 31.79 -27.80
C TYR A 53 7.43 33.13 -27.56
N ARG A 54 7.52 33.64 -26.31
CA ARG A 54 8.22 34.89 -25.96
C ARG A 54 9.74 34.79 -26.12
N ASN A 55 10.31 33.59 -25.95
CA ASN A 55 11.72 33.33 -26.21
C ASN A 55 12.00 32.94 -27.67
N HIS A 56 10.97 32.85 -28.51
CA HIS A 56 11.14 32.58 -29.93
C HIS A 56 11.63 33.84 -30.66
N PRO A 57 12.70 33.76 -31.48
CA PRO A 57 13.33 34.94 -32.07
C PRO A 57 12.39 35.75 -32.97
N PHE A 58 11.41 35.12 -33.61
CA PHE A 58 10.40 35.82 -34.42
C PHE A 58 9.45 36.70 -33.59
N PHE A 59 9.16 36.33 -32.34
CA PHE A 59 8.34 37.14 -31.44
C PHE A 59 9.10 38.38 -30.96
N GLN A 60 10.39 38.23 -30.61
CA GLN A 60 11.25 39.35 -30.22
C GLN A 60 11.55 40.31 -31.38
N ILE A 61 11.65 39.80 -32.61
CA ILE A 61 11.75 40.62 -33.83
C ILE A 61 10.45 41.39 -34.07
N GLY A 62 9.29 40.72 -33.94
CA GLY A 62 7.98 41.36 -34.04
C GLY A 62 7.79 42.48 -33.00
N GLU A 63 8.16 42.23 -31.74
CA GLU A 63 8.10 43.22 -30.67
C GLU A 63 9.05 44.41 -30.91
N ALA A 64 10.26 44.16 -31.40
CA ALA A 64 11.20 45.20 -31.78
C ALA A 64 10.68 46.05 -32.95
N MET A 65 10.02 45.44 -33.94
CA MET A 65 9.41 46.16 -35.07
C MET A 65 8.19 46.99 -34.64
N VAL A 66 7.33 46.46 -33.76
CA VAL A 66 6.18 47.20 -33.20
C VAL A 66 6.63 48.42 -32.38
N GLN A 67 7.77 48.33 -31.68
CA GLN A 67 8.35 49.46 -30.95
C GLN A 67 8.94 50.57 -31.85
N VAL A 68 9.28 50.27 -33.10
CA VAL A 68 9.71 51.28 -34.10
C VAL A 68 8.55 52.19 -34.49
N PHE A 69 7.33 51.65 -34.59
CA PHE A 69 6.13 52.41 -34.95
C PHE A 69 5.51 53.18 -33.78
N THR A 70 5.91 52.89 -32.54
CA THR A 70 5.29 53.47 -31.33
C THR A 70 6.21 54.44 -30.56
N ARG A 71 7.53 54.48 -30.83
CA ARG A 71 8.47 55.40 -30.15
C ARG A 71 9.59 55.92 -31.09
N PRO A 72 9.90 57.23 -31.10
CA PRO A 72 10.84 57.85 -32.05
C PRO A 72 12.28 57.31 -32.00
N TRP A 73 12.76 56.90 -30.83
CA TRP A 73 14.10 56.31 -30.65
C TRP A 73 14.19 54.83 -31.04
N GLY A 74 13.07 54.18 -31.37
CA GLY A 74 13.02 52.76 -31.70
C GLY A 74 13.88 52.41 -32.92
N LEU A 75 13.99 53.34 -33.88
CA LEU A 75 14.78 53.20 -35.11
C LEU A 75 16.30 53.16 -34.85
N TRP A 76 16.79 53.89 -33.84
CA TRP A 76 18.21 53.95 -33.49
C TRP A 76 18.68 52.71 -32.71
N CYS A 77 17.80 52.11 -31.90
CA CYS A 77 18.12 50.90 -31.15
C CYS A 77 17.87 49.61 -31.95
N LEU A 78 17.20 49.71 -33.10
CA LEU A 78 16.79 48.59 -33.95
C LEU A 78 17.99 47.74 -34.42
N PRO A 79 19.12 48.29 -34.90
CA PRO A 79 20.26 47.48 -35.35
C PRO A 79 20.86 46.65 -34.21
N GLY A 80 21.00 47.23 -33.00
CA GLY A 80 21.53 46.54 -31.83
C GLY A 80 20.59 45.44 -31.31
N ARG A 81 19.27 45.65 -31.39
CA ARG A 81 18.27 44.65 -30.97
C ARG A 81 18.08 43.55 -31.99
N LEU A 82 18.07 43.85 -33.29
CA LEU A 82 18.12 42.84 -34.35
C LEU A 82 19.42 42.05 -34.30
N TYR A 83 20.56 42.70 -34.04
CA TYR A 83 21.82 42.01 -33.82
C TYR A 83 21.75 41.06 -32.62
N ASN A 84 21.17 41.49 -31.49
CA ASN A 84 20.98 40.62 -30.32
C ASN A 84 19.97 39.48 -30.57
N ALA A 85 18.88 39.72 -31.30
CA ALA A 85 17.88 38.71 -31.65
C ALA A 85 18.42 37.69 -32.68
N VAL A 86 19.19 38.14 -33.68
CA VAL A 86 19.88 37.29 -34.66
C VAL A 86 21.04 36.54 -34.00
N ARG A 87 21.75 37.15 -33.04
CA ARG A 87 22.75 36.47 -32.20
C ARG A 87 22.10 35.41 -31.33
N ALA A 88 20.96 35.69 -30.69
CA ALA A 88 20.19 34.71 -29.92
C ALA A 88 19.66 33.58 -30.81
N ALA A 89 19.17 33.89 -32.02
CA ALA A 89 18.72 32.91 -33.01
C ALA A 89 19.87 32.06 -33.56
N ARG A 90 21.07 32.64 -33.76
CA ARG A 90 22.28 31.90 -34.13
C ARG A 90 22.77 31.01 -32.99
N VAL A 91 22.74 31.50 -31.75
CA VAL A 91 23.07 30.69 -30.54
C VAL A 91 22.08 29.54 -30.33
N LEU A 92 20.81 29.70 -30.73
CA LEU A 92 19.80 28.63 -30.71
C LEU A 92 19.90 27.66 -31.89
N LYS A 93 20.22 28.14 -33.12
CA LYS A 93 20.49 27.28 -34.29
C LYS A 93 21.86 26.59 -34.25
N SER A 94 22.78 27.09 -33.43
CA SER A 94 24.07 26.48 -33.10
C SER A 94 24.10 26.02 -31.64
N ARG A 95 23.01 25.40 -31.16
CA ARG A 95 23.16 24.40 -30.11
C ARG A 95 23.59 23.10 -30.80
N PRO A 96 24.88 22.74 -30.81
CA PRO A 96 25.20 21.32 -30.90
C PRO A 96 24.44 20.62 -29.77
N ALA A 97 24.07 19.35 -29.94
CA ALA A 97 23.79 18.50 -28.79
C ALA A 97 24.87 18.79 -27.74
N LEU A 98 24.49 19.24 -26.53
CA LEU A 98 25.43 19.67 -25.49
C LEU A 98 26.55 18.65 -25.44
N SER A 99 27.71 19.00 -26.00
CA SER A 99 28.89 18.17 -25.85
C SER A 99 29.22 18.29 -24.38
N MET A 100 29.04 17.20 -23.66
CA MET A 100 29.47 17.07 -22.28
C MET A 100 30.87 17.67 -22.16
N PRO A 101 31.11 18.62 -21.23
CA PRO A 101 32.44 19.17 -21.02
C PRO A 101 33.47 18.04 -20.90
N SER A 102 34.66 18.20 -21.47
CA SER A 102 35.67 17.13 -21.64
C SER A 102 36.11 16.45 -20.34
N TRP A 103 35.80 17.03 -19.19
CA TRP A 103 36.10 16.52 -17.85
C TRP A 103 34.97 15.69 -17.23
N PHE A 104 33.81 15.59 -17.89
CA PHE A 104 32.78 14.63 -17.52
C PHE A 104 33.12 13.25 -18.03
N THR A 105 33.03 12.27 -17.14
CA THR A 105 33.09 10.86 -17.50
C THR A 105 31.74 10.22 -17.23
N ASN A 106 31.44 9.13 -17.93
CA ASN A 106 30.35 8.26 -17.51
C ASN A 106 30.71 7.67 -16.14
N ALA A 107 29.74 7.62 -15.22
CA ALA A 107 29.94 6.91 -13.97
C ALA A 107 30.36 5.46 -14.27
N PRO A 108 31.53 4.97 -13.78
CA PRO A 108 31.87 3.57 -13.92
C PRO A 108 30.85 2.75 -13.11
N PRO A 109 30.42 1.56 -13.59
CA PRO A 109 29.52 0.72 -12.83
C PRO A 109 30.16 0.38 -11.49
N ALA A 110 29.62 0.93 -10.40
CA ALA A 110 30.13 0.69 -9.07
C ALA A 110 29.83 -0.76 -8.63
N SER A 111 30.67 -1.72 -8.98
CA SER A 111 30.69 -3.02 -8.31
C SER A 111 31.42 -2.85 -6.97
N ARG A 112 30.70 -2.49 -5.92
CA ARG A 112 31.25 -2.55 -4.56
C ARG A 112 31.40 -4.02 -4.19
N SER A 113 32.62 -4.51 -4.09
CA SER A 113 32.87 -5.88 -3.62
C SER A 113 32.37 -5.98 -2.18
N VAL A 114 31.44 -6.89 -1.93
CA VAL A 114 30.99 -7.23 -0.58
C VAL A 114 32.13 -8.00 0.08
N ASP A 115 32.83 -7.38 1.04
CA ASP A 115 33.91 -8.04 1.77
C ASP A 115 33.35 -8.67 3.04
N GLU A 116 33.07 -9.98 2.98
CA GLU A 116 32.50 -10.74 4.10
C GLU A 116 33.55 -11.13 5.17
N LYS A 117 34.84 -10.78 4.98
CA LYS A 117 35.99 -11.30 5.74
C LYS A 117 36.19 -10.75 7.16
N ARG A 118 35.13 -10.41 7.89
CA ARG A 118 35.24 -10.02 9.30
C ARG A 118 34.85 -11.20 10.20
N THR A 119 35.75 -11.64 11.07
CA THR A 119 35.43 -12.61 12.14
C THR A 119 34.47 -11.97 13.13
N ILE A 120 33.24 -12.47 13.22
CA ILE A 120 32.18 -11.92 14.07
C ILE A 120 31.93 -12.86 15.24
N CYS A 121 31.71 -12.28 16.41
CA CYS A 121 31.43 -13.03 17.63
C CYS A 121 29.95 -13.41 17.68
N SER A 122 29.64 -14.67 18.00
CA SER A 122 28.27 -15.07 18.32
C SER A 122 27.90 -14.66 19.75
N VAL A 123 26.61 -14.53 20.03
CA VAL A 123 26.11 -14.33 21.40
C VAL A 123 26.47 -15.56 22.25
N LYS A 124 27.32 -15.38 23.25
CA LYS A 124 27.72 -16.46 24.17
C LYS A 124 26.57 -16.80 25.13
N GLY A 125 26.38 -18.06 25.50
CA GLY A 125 25.46 -18.48 26.58
C GLY A 125 24.08 -18.98 26.14
N PHE A 126 23.78 -19.06 24.85
CA PHE A 126 22.70 -19.91 24.34
C PHE A 126 23.27 -21.30 24.06
N SER A 127 23.24 -22.19 25.05
CA SER A 127 23.65 -23.60 24.90
C SER A 127 22.62 -24.39 24.06
N GLU A 128 22.96 -25.62 23.65
CA GLU A 128 21.98 -26.55 23.04
C GLU A 128 20.73 -26.71 23.93
N ASP A 129 20.86 -26.60 25.25
CA ASP A 129 19.74 -26.67 26.19
C ASP A 129 18.72 -25.55 26.00
N ALA A 130 19.17 -24.33 25.66
CA ALA A 130 18.26 -23.21 25.36
C ALA A 130 17.39 -23.51 24.13
N TYR A 131 17.85 -24.41 23.25
CA TYR A 131 17.15 -24.84 22.05
C TYR A 131 16.23 -26.06 22.27
N LYS A 132 16.14 -26.62 23.48
CA LYS A 132 15.29 -27.80 23.77
C LYS A 132 13.78 -27.52 23.67
N SER A 133 13.27 -26.46 24.29
CA SER A 133 11.85 -26.05 24.18
C SER A 133 11.67 -24.53 24.17
N SER A 134 10.48 -24.05 23.79
CA SER A 134 10.13 -22.62 23.84
C SER A 134 10.29 -22.02 25.23
N ALA A 135 9.93 -22.78 26.28
CA ALA A 135 10.09 -22.36 27.67
C ALA A 135 11.57 -22.15 28.05
N HIS A 136 12.44 -23.11 27.67
CA HIS A 136 13.89 -22.98 27.88
C HIS A 136 14.46 -21.75 27.15
N TYR A 137 14.00 -21.49 25.93
CA TYR A 137 14.44 -20.33 25.15
C TYR A 137 13.98 -19.00 25.78
N LEU A 138 12.73 -18.90 26.22
CA LEU A 138 12.21 -17.73 26.94
C LEU A 138 12.95 -17.50 28.27
N ALA A 139 13.29 -18.57 28.99
CA ALA A 139 14.11 -18.48 30.20
C ALA A 139 15.54 -17.99 29.88
N ALA A 140 16.14 -18.43 28.78
CA ALA A 140 17.43 -17.95 28.32
C ALA A 140 17.39 -16.47 27.89
N LEU A 141 16.34 -16.04 27.17
CA LEU A 141 16.09 -14.63 26.82
C LEU A 141 16.04 -13.75 28.06
N ARG A 142 15.29 -14.16 29.09
CA ARG A 142 15.20 -13.40 30.35
C ARG A 142 16.55 -13.23 31.03
N ARG A 143 17.44 -14.22 30.92
CA ARG A 143 18.81 -14.21 31.49
C ARG A 143 19.84 -13.48 30.62
N LEU A 144 19.49 -13.12 29.38
CA LEU A 144 20.38 -12.39 28.47
C LEU A 144 20.79 -11.06 29.11
N ARG A 145 22.10 -10.82 29.18
CA ARG A 145 22.67 -9.53 29.60
C ARG A 145 22.94 -8.68 28.37
N MET A 146 22.10 -7.67 28.16
CA MET A 146 22.19 -6.76 27.02
C MET A 146 22.59 -5.36 27.48
N MET A 147 23.72 -4.87 26.99
CA MET A 147 24.12 -3.48 27.19
C MET A 147 23.46 -2.61 26.11
N THR A 148 22.92 -1.45 26.47
CA THR A 148 22.11 -0.64 25.56
C THR A 148 22.48 0.84 25.52
N ILE A 149 22.23 1.46 24.37
CA ILE A 149 22.07 2.92 24.24
C ILE A 149 20.74 3.13 23.52
N MET A 150 19.70 3.48 24.27
CA MET A 150 18.33 3.63 23.78
C MET A 150 17.62 4.83 24.39
N ASP A 151 16.68 5.41 23.65
CA ASP A 151 15.68 6.33 24.19
C ASP A 151 14.70 5.56 25.10
N GLU A 152 14.07 6.29 26.02
CA GLU A 152 13.25 5.76 27.13
C GLU A 152 12.21 4.71 26.70
N PHE A 153 11.47 4.99 25.63
CA PHE A 153 10.40 4.09 25.15
C PHE A 153 10.92 2.73 24.67
N SER A 154 12.07 2.69 23.99
CA SER A 154 12.65 1.43 23.53
C SER A 154 13.29 0.67 24.68
N PHE A 155 14.02 1.36 25.55
CA PHE A 155 14.63 0.74 26.73
C PHE A 155 13.58 0.10 27.66
N HIS A 156 12.49 0.82 27.96
CA HIS A 156 11.40 0.27 28.78
C HIS A 156 10.79 -0.99 28.15
N ALA A 157 10.65 -1.02 26.83
CA ALA A 157 10.09 -2.17 26.13
C ALA A 157 11.01 -3.42 26.21
N PHE A 158 12.32 -3.26 25.95
CA PHE A 158 13.28 -4.38 25.92
C PHE A 158 13.72 -4.85 27.32
N SER A 159 13.79 -3.94 28.31
CA SER A 159 14.17 -4.29 29.70
C SER A 159 13.20 -5.25 30.38
N LEU A 160 11.99 -5.40 29.85
CA LEU A 160 11.01 -6.38 30.33
C LEU A 160 11.22 -7.80 29.76
N GLU A 161 12.08 -7.95 28.75
CA GLU A 161 12.35 -9.22 28.06
C GLU A 161 13.71 -9.84 28.43
N CYS A 162 14.65 -9.03 28.92
CA CYS A 162 16.01 -9.46 29.28
C CYS A 162 16.61 -8.55 30.36
N HIS A 163 17.76 -8.92 30.92
CA HIS A 163 18.54 -8.01 31.77
C HIS A 163 19.20 -6.96 30.86
N ALA A 164 18.53 -5.83 30.66
CA ALA A 164 19.05 -4.70 29.89
C ALA A 164 19.68 -3.65 30.81
N GLN A 165 20.86 -3.14 30.47
CA GLN A 165 21.54 -2.07 31.20
C GLN A 165 21.97 -0.95 30.25
N GLN A 166 21.48 0.27 30.51
CA GLN A 166 21.91 1.47 29.80
C GLN A 166 23.32 1.89 30.21
N VAL A 167 24.07 2.46 29.27
CA VAL A 167 25.39 3.06 29.53
C VAL A 167 25.40 4.53 29.15
N THR A 168 26.33 5.28 29.73
CA THR A 168 26.67 6.66 29.41
C THR A 168 28.12 6.73 28.91
N PRO A 169 28.56 7.84 28.29
CA PRO A 169 29.96 8.01 27.91
C PRO A 169 30.94 7.87 29.09
N GLN A 170 30.48 8.08 30.33
CA GLN A 170 31.32 8.05 31.53
C GLN A 170 31.42 6.65 32.17
N ASN A 171 30.37 5.84 32.11
CA ASN A 171 30.28 4.60 32.89
C ASN A 171 30.41 3.30 32.06
N TRP A 172 30.54 3.41 30.73
CA TRP A 172 30.49 2.23 29.86
C TRP A 172 31.62 1.24 30.14
N ARG A 173 32.82 1.74 30.50
CA ARG A 173 34.00 0.89 30.82
C ARG A 173 33.76 0.02 32.05
N GLU A 174 33.28 0.65 33.12
CA GLU A 174 32.93 -0.04 34.37
C GLU A 174 31.78 -1.03 34.14
N THR A 175 30.76 -0.61 33.39
CA THR A 175 29.62 -1.46 33.04
C THR A 175 30.07 -2.68 32.25
N LEU A 176 30.91 -2.51 31.22
CA LEU A 176 31.43 -3.63 30.43
C LEU A 176 32.19 -4.64 31.29
N ALA A 177 33.02 -4.17 32.24
CA ALA A 177 33.80 -5.01 33.13
C ALA A 177 32.96 -5.77 34.16
N THR A 178 31.95 -5.10 34.74
CA THR A 178 31.12 -5.64 35.84
C THR A 178 29.93 -6.44 35.33
N PHE A 179 29.17 -5.88 34.39
CA PHE A 179 27.94 -6.46 33.85
C PHE A 179 28.20 -7.64 32.91
N LYS A 180 29.37 -7.68 32.24
CA LYS A 180 29.77 -8.74 31.29
C LYS A 180 28.65 -9.03 30.27
N PRO A 181 28.26 -8.04 29.45
CA PRO A 181 27.19 -8.18 28.48
C PRO A 181 27.51 -9.26 27.45
N GLN A 182 26.45 -9.87 26.92
CA GLN A 182 26.51 -10.85 25.82
C GLN A 182 26.17 -10.21 24.47
N LEU A 183 25.60 -9.00 24.49
CA LEU A 183 25.19 -8.23 23.32
C LEU A 183 25.27 -6.73 23.66
N LEU A 184 25.78 -5.92 22.73
CA LEU A 184 25.56 -4.47 22.72
C LEU A 184 24.52 -4.13 21.66
N MET A 185 23.42 -3.49 22.07
CA MET A 185 22.38 -2.99 21.16
C MET A 185 22.22 -1.48 21.29
N VAL A 186 22.53 -0.76 20.21
CA VAL A 186 22.40 0.69 20.13
C VAL A 186 21.30 1.01 19.12
N GLU A 187 20.32 1.82 19.49
CA GLU A 187 19.39 2.36 18.50
C GLU A 187 19.87 3.73 17.98
N SER A 188 19.22 4.25 16.95
CA SER A 188 19.33 5.65 16.52
C SER A 188 18.70 6.59 17.57
N ALA A 189 19.31 6.64 18.76
CA ALA A 189 18.85 7.36 19.92
C ALA A 189 19.15 8.86 19.80
N TRP A 190 18.21 9.70 20.24
CA TRP A 190 18.37 11.16 20.25
C TRP A 190 18.90 11.68 21.58
N LEU A 191 18.49 11.04 22.69
CA LEU A 191 18.85 11.46 24.05
C LEU A 191 19.68 10.39 24.75
N GLY A 192 19.29 9.12 24.63
CA GLY A 192 19.83 8.03 25.45
C GLY A 192 19.53 8.23 26.95
N GLU A 193 20.27 7.51 27.80
CA GLU A 193 20.10 7.56 29.26
C GLU A 193 20.29 8.98 29.82
N GLY A 194 19.23 9.55 30.42
CA GLY A 194 19.27 10.89 31.02
C GLY A 194 19.71 12.02 30.08
N GLY A 195 19.66 11.83 28.76
CA GLY A 195 20.18 12.79 27.78
C GLY A 195 21.71 12.74 27.57
N ALA A 196 22.42 11.78 28.17
CA ALA A 196 23.89 11.70 28.12
C ALA A 196 24.45 11.47 26.70
N TRP A 197 23.63 10.98 25.77
CA TRP A 197 24.01 10.70 24.38
C TRP A 197 23.50 11.74 23.38
N HIS A 198 22.95 12.86 23.86
CA HIS A 198 22.45 13.92 22.98
C HIS A 198 23.49 14.38 21.96
N ASN A 199 23.16 14.28 20.66
CA ASN A 199 24.02 14.54 19.51
C ASN A 199 25.30 13.67 19.38
N ARG A 200 25.45 12.61 20.18
CA ARG A 200 26.66 11.75 20.18
C ARG A 200 26.50 10.45 19.41
N VAL A 201 25.26 9.99 19.19
CA VAL A 201 25.01 8.76 18.40
C VAL A 201 25.09 9.04 16.91
N ASN A 202 24.53 10.15 16.43
CA ASN A 202 24.62 10.61 15.04
C ASN A 202 25.98 11.22 14.69
N HIS A 203 26.76 11.63 15.69
CA HIS A 203 28.15 12.07 15.55
C HIS A 203 29.03 11.28 16.52
N PRO A 204 29.36 10.01 16.18
CA PRO A 204 30.14 9.17 17.07
C PRO A 204 31.52 9.80 17.31
N GLY A 205 31.81 10.13 18.57
CA GLY A 205 33.10 10.65 19.01
C GLY A 205 34.04 9.54 19.51
N PRO A 206 35.27 9.90 19.95
CA PRO A 206 36.29 8.94 20.38
C PRO A 206 35.83 7.96 21.48
N GLU A 207 34.99 8.42 22.40
CA GLU A 207 34.44 7.57 23.47
C GLU A 207 33.47 6.50 22.93
N PHE A 208 32.68 6.82 21.91
CA PHE A 208 31.77 5.85 21.27
C PHE A 208 32.56 4.81 20.48
N GLU A 209 33.61 5.22 19.78
CA GLU A 209 34.51 4.32 19.08
C GLU A 209 35.27 3.41 20.06
N ALA A 210 35.73 3.95 21.20
CA ALA A 210 36.39 3.19 22.25
C ALA A 210 35.46 2.12 22.87
N LEU A 211 34.18 2.44 23.06
CA LEU A 211 33.17 1.46 23.48
C LEU A 211 33.07 0.28 22.51
N LEU A 212 32.96 0.57 21.20
CA LEU A 212 32.85 -0.48 20.18
C LEU A 212 34.15 -1.30 20.06
N ALA A 213 35.31 -0.67 20.21
CA ALA A 213 36.60 -1.35 20.24
C ALA A 213 36.69 -2.31 21.43
N ALA A 214 36.34 -1.85 22.64
CA ALA A 214 36.35 -2.67 23.84
C ALA A 214 35.34 -3.84 23.78
N CYS A 215 34.16 -3.63 23.19
CA CYS A 215 33.21 -4.72 22.95
C CYS A 215 33.82 -5.80 22.04
N ARG A 216 34.55 -5.40 21.01
CA ARG A 216 35.23 -6.32 20.10
C ARG A 216 36.33 -7.11 20.80
N GLU A 217 37.14 -6.47 21.63
CA GLU A 217 38.16 -7.14 22.45
C GLU A 217 37.54 -8.14 23.44
N ALA A 218 36.39 -7.79 24.01
CA ALA A 218 35.62 -8.67 24.89
C ALA A 218 34.81 -9.76 24.14
N MET A 219 34.87 -9.79 22.81
CA MET A 219 34.11 -10.69 21.94
C MET A 219 32.59 -10.57 22.14
N VAL A 220 32.10 -9.34 22.29
CA VAL A 220 30.68 -8.99 22.41
C VAL A 220 30.18 -8.47 21.05
N PRO A 221 29.19 -9.12 20.42
CA PRO A 221 28.62 -8.65 19.16
C PRO A 221 27.93 -7.29 19.32
N THR A 222 28.01 -6.48 18.27
CA THR A 222 27.44 -5.13 18.25
C THR A 222 26.31 -5.00 17.22
N VAL A 223 25.17 -4.47 17.66
CA VAL A 223 23.97 -4.26 16.85
C VAL A 223 23.60 -2.77 16.82
N PHE A 224 23.38 -2.23 15.63
CA PHE A 224 22.75 -0.92 15.44
C PHE A 224 21.33 -1.05 14.88
N TRP A 225 20.34 -0.48 15.55
CA TRP A 225 18.95 -0.42 15.07
C TRP A 225 18.55 1.02 14.71
N ASN A 226 18.45 1.31 13.42
CA ASN A 226 17.95 2.61 12.97
C ASN A 226 16.41 2.59 12.93
N LYS A 227 15.79 3.16 13.98
CA LYS A 227 14.33 3.27 14.12
C LYS A 227 13.73 4.47 13.38
N GLU A 228 14.57 5.33 12.83
CA GLU A 228 14.20 6.62 12.23
C GLU A 228 14.32 6.62 10.69
N ASP A 229 14.63 5.45 10.10
CA ASP A 229 14.60 5.27 8.66
C ASP A 229 13.16 5.35 8.12
N PRO A 230 12.96 5.87 6.90
CA PRO A 230 13.98 6.30 5.92
C PRO A 230 14.47 7.75 6.09
N VAL A 231 13.83 8.55 6.97
CA VAL A 231 14.10 10.00 7.09
C VAL A 231 15.51 10.27 7.56
N HIS A 232 15.99 9.49 8.53
CA HIS A 232 17.29 9.70 9.17
C HIS A 232 18.37 8.72 8.72
N PHE A 233 18.18 8.04 7.58
CA PHE A 233 19.19 7.19 6.96
C PHE A 233 20.55 7.89 6.87
N GLN A 234 20.56 9.11 6.33
CA GLN A 234 21.80 9.86 6.18
C GLN A 234 22.37 10.39 7.49
N THR A 235 21.53 10.60 8.49
CA THR A 235 21.98 11.04 9.81
C THR A 235 22.82 9.95 10.50
N PHE A 236 22.47 8.67 10.30
CA PHE A 236 23.05 7.56 11.05
C PHE A 236 23.89 6.58 10.24
N ILE A 237 24.03 6.74 8.91
CA ILE A 237 24.82 5.80 8.08
C ILE A 237 26.29 5.69 8.52
N ASN A 238 26.91 6.80 8.96
CA ASN A 238 28.27 6.77 9.48
C ASN A 238 28.35 5.94 10.76
N THR A 239 27.41 6.13 11.69
CA THR A 239 27.29 5.32 12.91
C THR A 239 27.06 3.85 12.59
N ALA A 240 26.12 3.55 11.70
CA ALA A 240 25.79 2.18 11.28
C ALA A 240 27.02 1.43 10.73
N SER A 241 27.94 2.13 10.07
CA SER A 241 29.17 1.53 9.53
C SER A 241 30.17 1.02 10.57
N LEU A 242 30.00 1.40 11.84
CA LEU A 242 30.87 0.96 12.93
C LEU A 242 30.46 -0.40 13.52
N PHE A 243 29.23 -0.85 13.26
CA PHE A 243 28.62 -2.04 13.89
C PHE A 243 28.78 -3.30 13.05
N ASP A 244 28.65 -4.47 13.70
CA ASP A 244 28.73 -5.77 13.02
C ASP A 244 27.42 -6.11 12.27
N HIS A 245 26.29 -5.74 12.86
CA HIS A 245 24.94 -5.96 12.34
C HIS A 245 24.13 -4.66 12.36
N VAL A 246 23.37 -4.41 11.28
CA VAL A 246 22.48 -3.25 11.16
C VAL A 246 21.05 -3.73 10.98
N PHE A 247 20.13 -3.12 11.71
CA PHE A 247 18.69 -3.32 11.58
C PHE A 247 18.03 -2.00 11.22
N THR A 248 17.03 -2.03 10.36
CA THR A 248 16.27 -0.85 9.93
C THR A 248 14.77 -1.10 10.01
N THR A 249 13.98 -0.06 10.28
CA THR A 249 12.52 -0.10 10.20
C THR A 249 11.98 -0.03 8.76
N ASP A 250 12.82 0.34 7.80
CA ASP A 250 12.43 0.57 6.40
C ASP A 250 13.07 -0.47 5.46
N LEU A 251 12.22 -1.28 4.82
CA LEU A 251 12.59 -2.33 3.88
C LEU A 251 13.44 -1.79 2.72
N GLU A 252 13.08 -0.62 2.21
CA GLU A 252 13.71 0.02 1.06
C GLU A 252 15.13 0.51 1.37
N CYS A 253 15.47 0.72 2.63
CA CYS A 253 16.83 1.10 3.06
C CYS A 253 17.81 -0.08 3.05
N ILE A 254 17.35 -1.34 3.05
CA ILE A 254 18.22 -2.53 3.16
C ILE A 254 19.21 -2.65 2.00
N PRO A 255 18.81 -2.63 0.72
CA PRO A 255 19.75 -2.67 -0.42
C PRO A 255 20.80 -1.55 -0.36
N ARG A 256 20.39 -0.37 0.10
CA ARG A 256 21.23 0.82 0.19
C ARG A 256 22.27 0.69 1.31
N TYR A 257 21.87 0.19 2.49
CA TYR A 257 22.81 -0.18 3.55
C TYR A 257 23.79 -1.25 3.09
N GLN A 258 23.32 -2.35 2.49
CA GLN A 258 24.20 -3.41 2.02
C GLN A 258 25.26 -2.89 1.04
N SER A 259 24.85 -1.98 0.13
CA SER A 259 25.75 -1.34 -0.82
C SER A 259 26.74 -0.38 -0.16
N LEU A 260 26.32 0.44 0.82
CA LEU A 260 27.19 1.42 1.49
C LEU A 260 28.12 0.82 2.54
N LEU A 261 27.69 -0.24 3.23
CA LEU A 261 28.44 -0.91 4.28
C LEU A 261 29.34 -2.02 3.76
N GLY A 262 29.08 -2.52 2.54
CA GLY A 262 29.88 -3.57 1.92
C GLY A 262 29.65 -4.96 2.52
N HIS A 263 28.52 -5.20 3.20
CA HIS A 263 28.17 -6.51 3.78
C HIS A 263 26.66 -6.76 3.79
N ARG A 264 26.25 -8.04 3.86
CA ARG A 264 24.83 -8.46 3.83
C ARG A 264 24.13 -8.53 5.19
N ARG A 265 24.84 -8.30 6.30
CA ARG A 265 24.31 -8.31 7.68
C ARG A 265 23.43 -7.09 8.01
N VAL A 266 22.44 -6.86 7.17
CA VAL A 266 21.46 -5.79 7.26
C VAL A 266 20.08 -6.41 7.23
N TYR A 267 19.27 -6.17 8.25
CA TYR A 267 18.00 -6.87 8.45
C TYR A 267 16.85 -5.90 8.72
N LEU A 268 15.63 -6.38 8.53
CA LEU A 268 14.42 -5.63 8.85
C LEU A 268 14.07 -5.83 10.33
N LEU A 269 13.82 -4.74 11.05
CA LEU A 269 13.28 -4.77 12.42
C LEU A 269 12.20 -3.69 12.58
N PRO A 270 10.94 -4.01 12.25
CA PRO A 270 9.83 -3.09 12.45
C PRO A 270 9.58 -2.89 13.94
N PHE A 271 8.85 -1.82 14.29
CA PHE A 271 8.34 -1.68 15.65
C PHE A 271 7.50 -2.89 16.09
N ALA A 272 7.30 -2.98 17.40
CA ALA A 272 6.57 -4.05 18.05
C ALA A 272 5.91 -3.57 19.34
N CYS A 273 4.92 -4.33 19.78
CA CYS A 273 4.21 -4.15 21.03
C CYS A 273 4.94 -4.84 22.19
N GLN A 274 4.93 -4.22 23.38
CA GLN A 274 5.32 -4.87 24.63
C GLN A 274 4.05 -5.37 25.36
N PRO A 275 3.74 -6.69 25.33
CA PRO A 275 2.47 -7.21 25.84
C PRO A 275 2.24 -7.02 27.34
N LYS A 276 3.29 -6.84 28.16
CA LYS A 276 3.11 -6.58 29.60
C LYS A 276 2.52 -5.21 29.89
N THR A 277 2.70 -4.25 28.99
CA THR A 277 2.16 -2.88 29.13
C THR A 277 0.92 -2.68 28.25
N HIS A 278 1.01 -3.08 26.99
CA HIS A 278 -0.05 -2.93 26.00
C HIS A 278 -0.70 -4.30 25.73
N ASN A 279 -1.91 -4.47 26.23
CA ASN A 279 -2.66 -5.72 26.22
C ASN A 279 -4.15 -5.43 26.39
N PRO A 280 -5.04 -6.40 26.11
CA PRO A 280 -6.47 -6.17 26.14
C PRO A 280 -7.07 -6.13 27.56
N VAL A 281 -6.28 -6.38 28.61
CA VAL A 281 -6.78 -6.46 29.99
C VAL A 281 -7.45 -5.14 30.38
N GLU A 282 -8.72 -5.23 30.76
CA GLU A 282 -9.54 -4.06 31.04
C GLU A 282 -9.11 -3.38 32.34
N ILE A 283 -8.94 -2.05 32.26
CA ILE A 283 -8.63 -1.18 33.40
C ILE A 283 -9.83 -0.37 33.88
N GLY A 284 -10.97 -0.49 33.19
CA GLY A 284 -12.18 0.29 33.44
C GLY A 284 -13.28 -0.04 32.43
N VAL A 285 -14.23 0.87 32.27
CA VAL A 285 -15.20 0.85 31.16
C VAL A 285 -14.66 1.72 30.04
N ARG A 286 -14.66 1.19 28.81
CA ARG A 286 -14.21 1.94 27.64
C ARG A 286 -15.24 3.00 27.25
N LYS A 287 -14.76 4.19 26.92
CA LYS A 287 -15.57 5.24 26.32
C LYS A 287 -15.91 4.89 24.87
N ASP A 288 -17.17 5.09 24.49
CA ASP A 288 -17.61 5.07 23.08
C ASP A 288 -17.22 6.37 22.37
N ALA A 289 -15.90 6.58 22.23
CA ALA A 289 -15.29 7.76 21.61
C ALA A 289 -13.98 7.36 20.91
N ALA A 290 -13.50 8.23 20.02
CA ALA A 290 -12.18 8.13 19.42
C ALA A 290 -11.17 9.02 20.15
N CYS A 291 -10.06 8.44 20.60
CA CYS A 291 -8.97 9.20 21.19
C CYS A 291 -7.85 9.50 20.16
N PHE A 292 -7.29 10.71 20.21
CA PHE A 292 -6.04 11.04 19.54
C PHE A 292 -5.02 11.53 20.56
N ALA A 293 -4.02 10.71 20.87
CA ALA A 293 -2.92 11.10 21.75
C ALA A 293 -1.69 11.49 20.92
N GLY A 294 -1.39 12.77 20.76
CA GLY A 294 -0.34 13.20 19.84
C GLY A 294 -0.01 14.68 19.90
N ALA A 295 0.76 15.14 18.91
CA ALA A 295 1.08 16.54 18.70
C ALA A 295 0.64 16.98 17.29
N TYR A 296 0.39 18.29 17.17
CA TYR A 296 0.29 18.99 15.90
C TYR A 296 1.70 19.23 15.36
N TYR A 297 1.94 19.09 14.05
CA TYR A 297 3.28 19.26 13.48
C TYR A 297 3.21 20.17 12.25
N VAL A 298 3.53 21.46 12.42
CA VAL A 298 3.50 22.44 11.31
C VAL A 298 4.41 22.03 10.14
N ARG A 299 5.52 21.33 10.45
CA ARG A 299 6.48 20.82 9.45
C ARG A 299 5.91 19.74 8.51
N TYR A 300 4.79 19.11 8.82
CA TYR A 300 4.17 18.05 8.01
C TYR A 300 2.77 18.44 7.53
N PRO A 301 2.64 19.31 6.49
CA PRO A 301 1.36 19.82 6.02
C PRO A 301 0.35 18.72 5.60
N GLU A 302 0.82 17.64 4.99
CA GLU A 302 -0.05 16.52 4.60
C GLU A 302 -0.65 15.83 5.82
N ARG A 303 0.18 15.50 6.83
CA ARG A 303 -0.29 14.89 8.08
C ARG A 303 -1.27 15.80 8.83
N THR A 304 -1.03 17.10 8.81
CA THR A 304 -1.93 18.09 9.42
C THR A 304 -3.28 18.12 8.71
N ARG A 305 -3.29 18.08 7.38
CA ARG A 305 -4.51 17.98 6.58
C ARG A 305 -5.28 16.69 6.89
N ASP A 306 -4.57 15.57 7.04
CA ASP A 306 -5.20 14.29 7.40
C ASP A 306 -5.87 14.38 8.78
N LEU A 307 -5.22 15.04 9.76
CA LEU A 307 -5.80 15.28 11.08
C LEU A 307 -7.05 16.18 11.01
N GLU A 308 -6.97 17.29 10.27
CA GLU A 308 -8.07 18.21 10.03
C GLU A 308 -9.29 17.47 9.47
N HIS A 309 -9.09 16.64 8.45
CA HIS A 309 -10.15 15.83 7.87
C HIS A 309 -10.80 14.90 8.91
N PHE A 310 -10.03 14.20 9.75
CA PHE A 310 -10.61 13.34 10.80
C PHE A 310 -11.41 14.13 11.83
N VAL A 311 -10.88 15.27 12.27
CA VAL A 311 -11.51 16.09 13.29
C VAL A 311 -12.77 16.79 12.78
N GLU A 312 -12.84 17.13 11.50
CA GLU A 312 -14.04 17.72 10.89
C GLU A 312 -15.16 16.70 10.66
N THR A 313 -14.83 15.44 10.39
CA THR A 313 -15.79 14.45 9.91
C THR A 313 -16.21 13.43 10.96
N LEU A 314 -15.29 12.84 11.73
CA LEU A 314 -15.62 11.80 12.71
C LEU A 314 -16.65 12.24 13.77
N PRO A 315 -16.67 13.51 14.25
CA PRO A 315 -17.71 13.96 15.20
C PRO A 315 -19.15 13.81 14.73
N CYS A 316 -19.41 13.62 13.43
CA CYS A 316 -20.77 13.34 12.94
C CYS A 316 -21.29 11.95 13.33
N ILE A 317 -20.40 11.02 13.70
CA ILE A 317 -20.75 9.65 14.11
C ILE A 317 -20.23 9.31 15.50
N LEU A 318 -19.11 9.87 15.95
CA LEU A 318 -18.41 9.45 17.16
C LEU A 318 -17.68 10.64 17.80
N PRO A 319 -17.79 10.86 19.13
CA PRO A 319 -17.02 11.90 19.83
C PRO A 319 -15.51 11.71 19.64
N VAL A 320 -14.78 12.82 19.49
CA VAL A 320 -13.31 12.83 19.37
C VAL A 320 -12.70 13.57 20.55
N GLU A 321 -11.76 12.94 21.25
CA GLU A 321 -11.01 13.53 22.36
C GLU A 321 -9.51 13.54 22.05
N ILE A 322 -8.82 14.65 22.33
CA ILE A 322 -7.40 14.86 22.04
C ILE A 322 -6.61 14.96 23.34
N TYR A 323 -5.58 14.13 23.45
CA TYR A 323 -4.53 14.28 24.45
C TYR A 323 -3.29 14.92 23.80
N ASP A 324 -3.07 16.21 24.09
CA ASP A 324 -1.97 16.99 23.53
C ASP A 324 -0.66 16.70 24.26
N ARG A 325 0.32 16.15 23.55
CA ARG A 325 1.65 15.85 24.09
C ARG A 325 2.43 17.11 24.51
N ASN A 326 2.08 18.27 23.96
CA ASN A 326 2.71 19.55 24.25
C ASN A 326 1.78 20.52 25.00
N PHE A 327 0.72 20.00 25.65
CA PHE A 327 -0.22 20.82 26.40
C PHE A 327 0.51 21.72 27.41
N GLY A 328 0.24 23.03 27.35
CA GLY A 328 0.87 24.03 28.21
C GLY A 328 2.30 24.45 27.82
N LYS A 329 2.88 23.94 26.73
CA LYS A 329 4.17 24.41 26.19
C LYS A 329 3.95 25.47 25.10
N ASN A 330 4.70 26.57 25.16
CA ASN A 330 4.64 27.66 24.18
C ASN A 330 5.58 27.43 22.97
N ASP A 331 5.39 26.34 22.23
CA ASP A 331 6.07 26.13 20.94
C ASP A 331 5.06 26.15 19.80
N ALA A 332 5.10 27.23 19.00
CA ALA A 332 4.21 27.44 17.87
C ALA A 332 4.31 26.35 16.79
N ASN A 333 5.43 25.60 16.74
CA ASN A 333 5.59 24.51 15.79
C ASN A 333 4.74 23.28 16.13
N TYR A 334 4.28 23.17 17.38
CA TYR A 334 3.57 22.00 17.89
C TYR A 334 2.20 22.28 18.50
N ALA A 335 1.81 23.55 18.63
CA ALA A 335 0.53 23.96 19.20
C ALA A 335 -0.64 23.63 18.26
N PHE A 336 -1.73 23.11 18.83
CA PHE A 336 -2.99 22.90 18.09
C PHE A 336 -3.69 24.24 17.79
N PRO A 337 -4.36 24.38 16.62
CA PRO A 337 -5.14 25.57 16.30
C PRO A 337 -6.31 25.82 17.29
N PRO A 338 -6.78 27.07 17.45
CA PRO A 338 -7.88 27.40 18.38
C PRO A 338 -9.17 26.60 18.16
N SER A 339 -9.47 26.19 16.92
CA SER A 339 -10.64 25.38 16.59
C SER A 339 -10.66 24.00 17.26
N TYR A 340 -9.51 23.49 17.71
CA TYR A 340 -9.37 22.17 18.33
C TYR A 340 -9.57 22.20 19.85
N GLN A 341 -9.56 23.38 20.48
CA GLN A 341 -9.62 23.51 21.94
C GLN A 341 -10.81 22.78 22.59
N PRO A 342 -12.03 22.75 22.00
CA PRO A 342 -13.14 21.98 22.58
C PRO A 342 -12.91 20.47 22.65
N LEU A 343 -11.97 19.95 21.88
CA LEU A 343 -11.67 18.52 21.78
C LEU A 343 -10.48 18.12 22.68
N ILE A 344 -9.69 19.08 23.17
CA ILE A 344 -8.50 18.81 23.97
C ILE A 344 -8.91 18.56 25.42
N VAL A 345 -8.67 17.34 25.91
CA VAL A 345 -9.02 16.92 27.28
C VAL A 345 -7.84 16.95 28.24
N GLY A 346 -6.64 17.32 27.76
CA GLY A 346 -5.43 17.49 28.57
C GLY A 346 -4.20 16.82 27.94
N ASN A 347 -3.25 16.40 28.77
CA ASN A 347 -2.07 15.61 28.37
C ASN A 347 -1.99 14.28 29.11
N LEU A 348 -1.23 13.34 28.55
CA LEU A 348 -0.87 12.09 29.21
C LEU A 348 0.65 11.88 29.16
N PRO A 349 1.31 11.65 30.30
CA PRO A 349 2.70 11.21 30.31
C PRO A 349 2.83 9.79 29.75
N ALA A 350 4.04 9.41 29.33
CA ALA A 350 4.33 8.12 28.69
C ALA A 350 3.80 6.91 29.47
N HIS A 351 3.96 6.92 30.80
CA HIS A 351 3.53 5.83 31.68
C HIS A 351 2.00 5.72 31.86
N ALA A 352 1.23 6.72 31.43
CA ALA A 352 -0.24 6.74 31.53
C ALA A 352 -0.92 6.59 30.16
N MET A 353 -0.15 6.30 29.11
CA MET A 353 -0.66 6.14 27.74
C MET A 353 -1.61 4.95 27.59
N ASP A 354 -1.46 3.93 28.42
CA ASP A 354 -2.37 2.79 28.51
C ASP A 354 -3.81 3.22 28.83
N LYS A 355 -4.02 4.32 29.58
CA LYS A 355 -5.35 4.89 29.82
C LYS A 355 -6.03 5.35 28.54
N ALA A 356 -5.30 6.01 27.64
CA ALA A 356 -5.85 6.40 26.34
C ALA A 356 -6.05 5.19 25.42
N TYR A 357 -5.13 4.22 25.45
CA TYR A 357 -5.18 3.10 24.51
C TYR A 357 -6.20 2.04 24.91
N LYS A 358 -6.40 1.79 26.20
CA LYS A 358 -7.37 0.83 26.73
C LYS A 358 -8.70 1.48 27.10
N GLY A 359 -8.73 2.77 27.40
CA GLY A 359 -9.93 3.47 27.87
C GLY A 359 -10.95 3.84 26.79
N TYR A 360 -10.68 3.54 25.52
CA TYR A 360 -11.54 3.92 24.38
C TYR A 360 -11.80 2.71 23.48
N ASN A 361 -12.96 2.71 22.81
CA ASN A 361 -13.27 1.73 21.78
C ASN A 361 -12.53 2.02 20.46
N PHE A 362 -12.23 3.29 20.19
CA PHE A 362 -11.62 3.76 18.95
C PHE A 362 -10.41 4.66 19.23
N ALA A 363 -9.44 4.64 18.32
CA ALA A 363 -8.27 5.49 18.40
C ALA A 363 -7.82 5.97 17.01
N ILE A 364 -7.38 7.22 16.94
CA ILE A 364 -6.85 7.85 15.73
C ILE A 364 -5.32 7.76 15.74
N ASN A 365 -4.77 7.26 14.64
CA ASN A 365 -3.35 7.23 14.34
C ASN A 365 -3.02 8.11 13.13
N LEU A 366 -1.84 8.73 13.15
CA LEU A 366 -1.34 9.52 12.02
C LEU A 366 0.11 9.18 11.73
N ASN A 367 0.36 8.77 10.49
CA ASN A 367 1.67 8.46 9.95
C ASN A 367 2.21 9.66 9.16
N SER A 368 3.45 10.07 9.45
CA SER A 368 4.17 11.04 8.60
C SER A 368 4.83 10.36 7.39
N ILE A 369 5.10 9.06 7.48
CA ILE A 369 5.72 8.26 6.42
C ILE A 369 4.65 7.34 5.86
N LYS A 370 4.10 7.72 4.69
CA LYS A 370 2.99 7.01 4.03
C LYS A 370 3.47 6.02 2.97
N GLN A 371 4.64 6.28 2.36
CA GLN A 371 5.16 5.55 1.20
C GLN A 371 6.12 4.39 1.54
N SER A 372 6.52 4.25 2.80
CA SER A 372 7.36 3.11 3.23
C SER A 372 6.52 1.85 3.35
N GLN A 373 7.05 0.74 2.87
CA GLN A 373 6.41 -0.57 2.99
C GLN A 373 6.45 -1.14 4.41
N THR A 374 7.29 -0.65 5.31
CA THR A 374 7.42 -1.23 6.66
C THR A 374 7.54 -0.21 7.79
N MET A 375 7.85 1.06 7.48
CA MET A 375 7.94 2.12 8.47
C MET A 375 6.61 2.87 8.62
N PHE A 376 6.05 2.81 9.83
CA PHE A 376 4.89 3.61 10.26
C PHE A 376 4.87 3.71 11.80
N ALA A 377 3.90 4.42 12.36
CA ALA A 377 3.87 4.70 13.79
C ALA A 377 3.77 3.44 14.67
N ARG A 378 4.64 3.34 15.68
CA ARG A 378 4.62 2.28 16.73
C ARG A 378 3.24 2.09 17.36
N ARG A 379 2.46 3.16 17.46
CA ARG A 379 1.13 3.20 18.06
C ARG A 379 0.15 2.16 17.49
N ILE A 380 0.25 1.84 16.20
CA ILE A 380 -0.65 0.86 15.59
C ILE A 380 -0.49 -0.51 16.27
N PHE A 381 0.75 -0.93 16.54
CA PHE A 381 1.02 -2.18 17.26
C PHE A 381 0.45 -2.14 18.68
N GLU A 382 0.62 -1.03 19.38
CA GLU A 382 0.18 -0.84 20.76
C GLU A 382 -1.36 -0.80 20.88
N LEU A 383 -2.06 -0.11 19.97
CA LEU A 383 -3.52 -0.02 19.96
C LEU A 383 -4.19 -1.35 19.64
N LEU A 384 -3.70 -2.06 18.61
CA LEU A 384 -4.23 -3.37 18.25
C LEU A 384 -4.00 -4.39 19.37
N ALA A 385 -2.85 -4.34 20.07
CA ALA A 385 -2.60 -5.16 21.25
C ALA A 385 -3.51 -4.81 22.44
N CYS A 386 -3.93 -3.55 22.56
CA CYS A 386 -4.95 -3.12 23.53
C CYS A 386 -6.38 -3.50 23.10
N ASN A 387 -6.55 -4.24 22.00
CA ASN A 387 -7.84 -4.59 21.41
C ASN A 387 -8.69 -3.35 21.12
N THR A 388 -8.08 -2.28 20.58
CA THR A 388 -8.74 -1.00 20.28
C THR A 388 -8.83 -0.79 18.78
N LEU A 389 -10.01 -0.45 18.27
CA LEU A 389 -10.19 -0.24 16.83
C LEU A 389 -9.40 0.99 16.39
N THR A 390 -8.52 0.82 15.41
CA THR A 390 -7.59 1.87 14.99
C THR A 390 -8.01 2.45 13.64
N ILE A 391 -8.16 3.77 13.60
CA ILE A 391 -8.39 4.58 12.39
C ILE A 391 -7.08 5.29 12.07
N SER A 392 -6.63 5.23 10.82
CA SER A 392 -5.35 5.80 10.40
C SER A 392 -5.46 6.47 9.02
N ASN A 393 -4.65 7.51 8.80
CA ASN A 393 -4.38 7.99 7.44
C ASN A 393 -3.69 6.90 6.59
N ASP A 394 -3.68 7.08 5.27
CA ASP A 394 -3.19 6.06 4.34
C ASP A 394 -1.70 5.76 4.57
N SER A 395 -1.35 4.48 4.62
CA SER A 395 0.04 4.03 4.81
C SER A 395 0.25 2.66 4.18
N VAL A 396 1.22 2.59 3.27
CA VAL A 396 1.62 1.35 2.59
C VAL A 396 2.00 0.29 3.60
N GLY A 397 2.82 0.62 4.59
CA GLY A 397 3.27 -0.35 5.58
C GLY A 397 2.19 -0.89 6.50
N VAL A 398 1.17 -0.07 6.81
CA VAL A 398 0.00 -0.55 7.56
C VAL A 398 -0.77 -1.57 6.73
N ARG A 399 -1.04 -1.27 5.46
CA ARG A 399 -1.72 -2.21 4.55
C ARG A 399 -0.91 -3.48 4.30
N LEU A 400 0.42 -3.38 4.21
CA LEU A 400 1.29 -4.54 4.02
C LEU A 400 1.25 -5.46 5.26
N LEU A 401 1.46 -4.93 6.46
CA LEU A 401 1.60 -5.75 7.68
C LEU A 401 0.28 -6.13 8.34
N PHE A 402 -0.78 -5.33 8.14
CA PHE A 402 -2.07 -5.50 8.82
C PHE A 402 -3.27 -5.61 7.87
N GLY A 403 -3.09 -5.48 6.56
CA GLY A 403 -4.19 -5.57 5.59
C GLY A 403 -5.35 -4.64 5.96
N ASN A 404 -6.53 -5.24 6.22
CA ASN A 404 -7.77 -4.54 6.56
C ASN A 404 -8.06 -4.50 8.08
N LEU A 405 -7.09 -4.86 8.93
CA LEU A 405 -7.24 -4.82 10.40
C LEU A 405 -7.23 -3.40 10.99
N VAL A 406 -6.75 -2.44 10.20
CA VAL A 406 -6.74 -1.01 10.53
C VAL A 406 -7.57 -0.29 9.48
N LEU A 407 -8.48 0.59 9.90
CA LEU A 407 -9.23 1.42 8.97
C LEU A 407 -8.28 2.48 8.43
N CYS A 408 -7.71 2.22 7.26
CA CYS A 408 -6.64 3.00 6.66
C CYS A 408 -7.14 3.69 5.39
N GLY A 409 -6.94 4.99 5.26
CA GLY A 409 -7.33 5.75 4.07
C GLY A 409 -7.26 7.26 4.31
N ASP A 410 -7.28 8.03 3.23
CA ASP A 410 -7.28 9.50 3.28
C ASP A 410 -8.68 10.09 3.00
N ASP A 411 -9.65 9.28 2.58
CA ASP A 411 -11.04 9.72 2.38
C ASP A 411 -11.84 9.57 3.67
N ALA A 412 -12.15 10.72 4.27
CA ALA A 412 -12.89 10.77 5.51
C ALA A 412 -14.32 10.21 5.41
N LEU A 413 -14.98 10.31 4.26
CA LEU A 413 -16.34 9.76 4.08
C LEU A 413 -16.31 8.24 4.06
N GLU A 414 -15.28 7.64 3.47
CA GLU A 414 -15.08 6.19 3.46
C GLU A 414 -14.91 5.65 4.88
N HIS A 415 -14.17 6.38 5.73
CA HIS A 415 -14.05 6.06 7.15
C HIS A 415 -15.39 6.16 7.87
N VAL A 416 -16.14 7.24 7.65
CA VAL A 416 -17.47 7.43 8.26
C VAL A 416 -18.42 6.31 7.87
N ASP A 417 -18.51 5.99 6.58
CA ASP A 417 -19.38 4.94 6.02
C ASP A 417 -19.01 3.54 6.56
N THR A 418 -17.71 3.23 6.60
CA THR A 418 -17.22 1.96 7.14
C THR A 418 -17.46 1.85 8.65
N LEU A 419 -17.19 2.92 9.40
CA LEU A 419 -17.44 2.95 10.85
C LEU A 419 -18.94 2.87 11.17
N SER A 420 -19.80 3.54 10.41
CA SER A 420 -21.26 3.43 10.56
C SER A 420 -21.72 1.98 10.41
N ARG A 421 -21.31 1.28 9.35
CA ARG A 421 -21.63 -0.15 9.16
C ARG A 421 -21.11 -1.03 10.29
N LEU A 422 -19.89 -0.79 10.76
CA LEU A 422 -19.30 -1.58 11.86
C LEU A 422 -20.03 -1.33 13.19
N ARG A 423 -20.50 -0.11 13.45
CA ARG A 423 -21.27 0.21 14.66
C ARG A 423 -22.68 -0.36 14.63
N GLU A 424 -23.28 -0.50 13.44
CA GLU A 424 -24.54 -1.21 13.25
C GLU A 424 -24.39 -2.74 13.46
N ASN A 425 -23.17 -3.28 13.42
CA ASN A 425 -22.87 -4.69 13.68
C ASN A 425 -21.76 -4.89 14.73
N PRO A 426 -22.09 -4.82 16.04
CA PRO A 426 -21.12 -4.94 17.13
C PRO A 426 -20.29 -6.22 17.09
N ILE A 427 -20.88 -7.34 16.66
CA ILE A 427 -20.19 -8.63 16.55
C ILE A 427 -19.05 -8.54 15.53
N GLN A 428 -19.28 -7.95 14.36
CA GLN A 428 -18.23 -7.76 13.36
C GLN A 428 -17.15 -6.80 13.84
N LEU A 429 -17.51 -5.75 14.57
CA LEU A 429 -16.57 -4.82 15.17
C LEU A 429 -15.66 -5.51 16.19
N GLU A 430 -16.22 -6.33 17.09
CA GLU A 430 -15.45 -7.10 18.08
C GLU A 430 -14.52 -8.12 17.40
N LYS A 431 -15.02 -8.82 16.37
CA LYS A 431 -14.20 -9.75 15.57
C LYS A 431 -13.03 -9.05 14.90
N LEU A 432 -13.24 -7.86 14.34
CA LEU A 432 -12.18 -7.07 13.71
C LEU A 432 -11.10 -6.67 14.73
N ARG A 433 -11.50 -6.22 15.92
CA ARG A 433 -10.57 -5.90 17.03
C ARG A 433 -9.77 -7.14 17.45
N LEU A 434 -10.45 -8.28 17.60
CA LEU A 434 -9.81 -9.54 18.00
C LEU A 434 -8.82 -10.06 16.94
N TRP A 435 -9.13 -9.91 15.64
CA TRP A 435 -8.16 -10.20 14.59
C TRP A 435 -6.90 -9.33 14.70
N GLY A 436 -7.05 -8.03 14.99
CA GLY A 436 -5.95 -7.12 15.27
C GLY A 436 -5.09 -7.59 16.44
N LEU A 437 -5.73 -7.96 17.55
CA LEU A 437 -5.06 -8.52 18.73
C LEU A 437 -4.29 -9.80 18.40
N ARG A 438 -4.92 -10.78 17.75
CA ARG A 438 -4.31 -12.03 17.31
C ARG A 438 -3.06 -11.78 16.48
N ARG A 439 -3.17 -10.86 15.52
CA ARG A 439 -2.07 -10.53 14.62
C ARG A 439 -0.87 -9.97 15.37
N VAL A 440 -1.07 -8.99 16.25
CA VAL A 440 0.03 -8.41 17.03
C VAL A 440 0.64 -9.42 17.99
N MET A 441 -0.20 -10.16 18.73
CA MET A 441 0.29 -11.16 19.68
C MET A 441 1.03 -12.30 18.98
N SER A 442 0.71 -12.60 17.72
CA SER A 442 1.36 -13.70 17.01
C SER A 442 2.73 -13.37 16.43
N GLU A 443 2.95 -12.13 15.99
CA GLU A 443 4.11 -11.80 15.14
C GLU A 443 4.81 -10.48 15.46
N HIS A 444 4.20 -9.61 16.27
CA HIS A 444 4.66 -8.24 16.46
C HIS A 444 4.88 -7.87 17.92
N THR A 445 5.45 -8.79 18.71
CA THR A 445 5.88 -8.49 20.09
C THR A 445 7.38 -8.21 20.20
N VAL A 446 7.78 -7.47 21.24
CA VAL A 446 9.19 -7.18 21.52
C VAL A 446 9.98 -8.46 21.79
N THR A 447 9.37 -9.47 22.41
CA THR A 447 9.98 -10.80 22.59
C THR A 447 10.34 -11.43 21.25
N ASP A 448 9.43 -11.38 20.25
CA ASP A 448 9.70 -11.90 18.91
C ASP A 448 10.81 -11.10 18.21
N ARG A 449 10.85 -9.77 18.40
CA ARG A 449 11.92 -8.91 17.85
C ARG A 449 13.27 -9.24 18.46
N LEU A 450 13.36 -9.41 19.77
CA LEU A 450 14.60 -9.79 20.43
C LEU A 450 15.08 -11.18 19.99
N ALA A 451 14.16 -12.15 19.90
CA ALA A 451 14.48 -13.47 19.37
C ALA A 451 14.97 -13.42 17.92
N HIS A 452 14.36 -12.58 17.08
CA HIS A 452 14.82 -12.36 15.70
C HIS A 452 16.21 -11.73 15.64
N VAL A 453 16.49 -10.71 16.46
CA VAL A 453 17.82 -10.10 16.56
C VAL A 453 18.87 -11.16 16.91
N LEU A 454 18.61 -11.99 17.92
CA LEU A 454 19.53 -13.06 18.31
C LEU A 454 19.72 -14.12 17.23
N ALA A 455 18.66 -14.50 16.51
CA ALA A 455 18.74 -15.42 15.39
C ALA A 455 19.64 -14.87 14.27
N CYS A 456 19.50 -13.58 13.94
CA CYS A 456 20.31 -12.91 12.93
C CYS A 456 21.78 -12.72 13.35
N VAL A 457 22.04 -12.43 14.64
CA VAL A 457 23.40 -12.30 15.19
C VAL A 457 24.08 -13.66 15.32
N GLY A 458 23.34 -14.68 15.77
CA GLY A 458 23.83 -16.05 15.94
C GLY A 458 23.85 -16.88 14.66
N ASN A 459 23.28 -16.36 13.56
CA ASN A 459 23.04 -17.11 12.32
C ASN A 459 22.27 -18.42 12.56
N THR A 460 21.28 -18.39 13.44
CA THR A 460 20.41 -19.52 13.76
C THR A 460 19.02 -19.35 13.14
N PRO A 461 18.27 -20.44 12.93
CA PRO A 461 16.88 -20.34 12.51
C PRO A 461 16.04 -19.57 13.54
N ALA A 462 15.11 -18.74 13.06
CA ALA A 462 14.12 -18.12 13.94
C ALA A 462 13.24 -19.20 14.57
N ARG A 463 12.91 -19.05 15.87
CA ARG A 463 12.14 -20.03 16.64
C ARG A 463 10.73 -19.51 16.93
N THR A 464 9.76 -20.42 16.94
CA THR A 464 8.46 -20.18 17.57
C THR A 464 8.61 -20.13 19.09
N LEU A 465 7.96 -19.15 19.72
CA LEU A 465 8.03 -18.92 21.16
C LEU A 465 6.76 -19.35 21.90
N TRP A 466 5.97 -20.22 21.28
CA TRP A 466 4.69 -20.67 21.82
C TRP A 466 4.85 -21.81 22.83
N PRO A 467 4.01 -21.86 23.88
CA PRO A 467 3.96 -23.00 24.78
C PRO A 467 3.40 -24.23 24.06
N SER A 468 3.77 -25.41 24.55
CA SER A 468 3.16 -26.67 24.15
C SER A 468 1.78 -26.82 24.81
N VAL A 469 0.81 -27.34 24.04
CA VAL A 469 -0.58 -27.47 24.48
C VAL A 469 -1.03 -28.93 24.44
N ARG A 470 -1.61 -29.39 25.56
CA ARG A 470 -2.26 -30.69 25.68
C ARG A 470 -3.76 -30.50 25.83
N VAL A 471 -4.52 -31.01 24.87
CA VAL A 471 -5.98 -31.05 24.94
C VAL A 471 -6.38 -32.39 25.53
N ILE A 472 -7.21 -32.38 26.57
CA ILE A 472 -7.74 -33.59 27.20
C ILE A 472 -9.23 -33.69 26.83
N ALA A 473 -9.67 -34.88 26.40
CA ALA A 473 -11.07 -35.15 26.11
C ALA A 473 -11.44 -36.60 26.45
N ALA A 474 -12.72 -36.84 26.72
CA ALA A 474 -13.28 -38.17 26.93
C ALA A 474 -14.30 -38.51 25.83
N ALA A 475 -14.34 -39.78 25.41
CA ALA A 475 -15.33 -40.26 24.44
C ALA A 475 -15.87 -41.64 24.82
N ASP A 476 -17.19 -41.69 25.05
CA ASP A 476 -17.93 -42.92 25.38
C ASP A 476 -18.65 -43.53 24.17
N THR A 477 -18.52 -42.91 23.00
CA THR A 477 -19.06 -43.44 21.74
C THR A 477 -18.10 -43.19 20.59
N LEU A 478 -18.18 -44.05 19.56
CA LEU A 478 -17.44 -43.86 18.31
C LEU A 478 -17.73 -42.50 17.64
N GLY A 479 -18.96 -42.01 17.76
CA GLY A 479 -19.36 -40.69 17.24
C GLY A 479 -18.63 -39.55 17.96
N ALA A 480 -18.51 -39.63 19.28
CA ALA A 480 -17.77 -38.66 20.08
C ALA A 480 -16.28 -38.66 19.74
N CYS A 481 -15.66 -39.83 19.54
CA CYS A 481 -14.27 -39.93 19.09
C CYS A 481 -14.04 -39.15 17.79
N LYS A 482 -14.87 -39.40 16.78
CA LYS A 482 -14.76 -38.74 15.46
C LYS A 482 -14.97 -37.23 15.54
N ARG A 483 -15.97 -36.79 16.32
CA ARG A 483 -16.24 -35.35 16.49
C ARG A 483 -15.09 -34.65 17.19
N LEU A 484 -14.66 -35.13 18.37
CA LEU A 484 -13.55 -34.51 19.11
C LEU A 484 -12.26 -34.43 18.29
N ILE A 485 -11.93 -35.46 17.53
CA ILE A 485 -10.77 -35.43 16.62
C ILE A 485 -10.98 -34.39 15.51
N ALA A 486 -12.18 -34.26 14.94
CA ALA A 486 -12.47 -33.22 13.94
C ALA A 486 -12.38 -31.80 14.55
N GLN A 487 -12.91 -31.59 15.75
CA GLN A 487 -12.84 -30.31 16.47
C GLN A 487 -11.40 -29.94 16.81
N PHE A 488 -10.61 -30.93 17.24
CA PHE A 488 -9.18 -30.79 17.40
C PHE A 488 -8.56 -30.45 16.04
N ASN A 489 -8.64 -31.28 15.01
CA ASN A 489 -7.95 -31.05 13.73
C ASN A 489 -8.28 -29.71 13.07
N ARG A 490 -9.46 -29.13 13.33
CA ARG A 490 -9.85 -27.78 12.87
C ARG A 490 -9.08 -26.60 13.50
N GLN A 491 -8.43 -26.77 14.66
CA GLN A 491 -7.70 -25.64 15.29
C GLN A 491 -6.50 -25.20 14.45
N HIS A 492 -6.31 -23.88 14.29
CA HIS A 492 -5.21 -23.29 13.52
C HIS A 492 -3.85 -23.30 14.26
N PHE A 493 -3.85 -23.43 15.59
CA PHE A 493 -2.62 -23.52 16.36
C PHE A 493 -1.91 -24.86 16.11
N SER A 494 -0.59 -24.89 15.87
CA SER A 494 0.12 -26.12 15.45
C SER A 494 0.73 -26.93 16.60
N GLU A 495 1.23 -26.29 17.66
CA GLU A 495 2.01 -26.93 18.75
C GLU A 495 1.11 -27.58 19.81
N ARG A 496 0.31 -28.55 19.39
CA ARG A 496 -0.74 -29.16 20.23
C ARG A 496 -0.84 -30.67 20.06
N THR A 497 -1.22 -31.35 21.14
CA THR A 497 -1.50 -32.79 21.17
C THR A 497 -2.86 -33.04 21.83
N LEU A 498 -3.64 -33.98 21.31
CA LEU A 498 -4.89 -34.45 21.93
C LEU A 498 -4.62 -35.75 22.69
N TRP A 499 -5.00 -35.78 23.96
CA TRP A 499 -5.12 -36.98 24.77
C TRP A 499 -6.59 -37.35 24.86
N LEU A 500 -6.99 -38.34 24.08
CA LEU A 500 -8.37 -38.80 24.00
C LEU A 500 -8.52 -40.06 24.84
N VAL A 501 -9.23 -39.92 25.97
CA VAL A 501 -9.62 -41.05 26.81
C VAL A 501 -10.83 -41.72 26.18
N VAL A 502 -10.69 -43.00 25.85
CA VAL A 502 -11.72 -43.79 25.15
C VAL A 502 -12.13 -44.95 26.04
N SER A 503 -13.44 -45.18 26.16
CA SER A 503 -13.96 -46.35 26.87
C SER A 503 -13.35 -47.65 26.34
N ASP A 504 -13.04 -48.58 27.24
CA ASP A 504 -12.43 -49.88 26.90
C ASP A 504 -13.32 -50.72 25.97
N ALA A 505 -14.63 -50.42 25.92
CA ALA A 505 -15.60 -51.07 25.05
C ALA A 505 -15.56 -50.60 23.58
N ILE A 506 -14.84 -49.51 23.27
CA ILE A 506 -14.81 -48.92 21.93
C ILE A 506 -13.56 -49.38 21.19
N ASP A 507 -13.75 -50.08 20.08
CA ASP A 507 -12.66 -50.40 19.17
C ASP A 507 -12.48 -49.25 18.16
N TYR A 508 -11.46 -48.41 18.39
CA TYR A 508 -11.17 -47.24 17.56
C TYR A 508 -9.66 -47.02 17.46
N GLU A 509 -9.20 -46.80 16.24
CA GLU A 509 -7.83 -46.40 15.91
C GLU A 509 -7.85 -45.09 15.12
N THR A 510 -6.77 -44.32 15.20
CA THR A 510 -6.61 -43.06 14.47
C THR A 510 -5.19 -42.92 13.96
N ASP A 511 -5.06 -42.53 12.69
CA ASP A 511 -3.78 -42.20 12.07
C ASP A 511 -3.38 -40.73 12.29
N SER A 512 -4.15 -39.98 13.09
CA SER A 512 -3.86 -38.57 13.35
C SER A 512 -2.57 -38.44 14.19
N PRO A 513 -1.50 -37.81 13.66
CA PRO A 513 -0.16 -37.87 14.26
C PRO A 513 -0.05 -37.18 15.63
N ASN A 514 -0.98 -36.28 15.94
CA ASN A 514 -1.02 -35.52 17.19
C ASN A 514 -2.15 -35.99 18.14
N VAL A 515 -2.69 -37.19 17.93
CA VAL A 515 -3.73 -37.77 18.79
C VAL A 515 -3.18 -39.01 19.49
N VAL A 516 -3.21 -38.98 20.82
CA VAL A 516 -2.84 -40.10 21.68
C VAL A 516 -4.13 -40.69 22.25
N LEU A 517 -4.41 -41.95 21.91
CA LEU A 517 -5.51 -42.71 22.47
C LEU A 517 -5.11 -43.31 23.82
N ILE A 518 -5.92 -43.07 24.84
CA ILE A 518 -5.69 -43.58 26.19
C ILE A 518 -6.91 -44.40 26.59
N ARG A 519 -6.69 -45.66 26.96
CA ARG A 519 -7.75 -46.54 27.45
C ARG A 519 -8.23 -46.07 28.83
N GLU A 520 -9.52 -46.19 29.11
CA GLU A 520 -10.14 -45.72 30.35
C GLU A 520 -9.46 -46.32 31.60
N THR A 521 -9.09 -47.59 31.54
CA THR A 521 -8.30 -48.26 32.58
C THR A 521 -6.93 -47.63 32.81
N ALA A 522 -6.25 -47.18 31.75
CA ALA A 522 -4.96 -46.49 31.82
C ALA A 522 -5.08 -45.03 32.29
N ALA A 523 -6.25 -44.40 32.11
CA ALA A 523 -6.53 -43.02 32.53
C ALA A 523 -6.57 -42.83 34.07
N ARG A 524 -6.57 -43.93 34.84
CA ARG A 524 -6.50 -43.93 36.32
C ARG A 524 -5.08 -43.67 36.86
N ALA A 525 -4.06 -43.75 36.02
CA ALA A 525 -2.70 -43.39 36.41
C ALA A 525 -2.60 -41.87 36.69
N ARG A 526 -1.73 -41.47 37.63
CA ARG A 526 -1.44 -40.06 37.88
C ARG A 526 -0.87 -39.42 36.62
N LEU A 527 -1.34 -38.21 36.33
CA LEU A 527 -0.89 -37.43 35.20
C LEU A 527 0.58 -37.02 35.44
N VAL A 528 1.48 -37.54 34.60
CA VAL A 528 2.87 -37.10 34.59
C VAL A 528 2.90 -35.75 33.89
N VAL A 529 2.91 -34.70 34.69
CA VAL A 529 3.01 -33.32 34.22
C VAL A 529 4.48 -32.98 33.97
N GLU A 530 4.82 -32.62 32.74
CA GLU A 530 6.08 -31.90 32.49
C GLU A 530 5.92 -30.43 32.93
N ASP A 531 7.01 -29.84 33.41
CA ASP A 531 7.06 -28.45 33.81
C ASP A 531 6.87 -27.55 32.57
N ASP A 532 5.98 -26.56 32.66
CA ASP A 532 5.62 -25.56 31.63
C ASP A 532 4.57 -25.89 30.54
N ASP A 533 3.97 -27.08 30.51
CA ASP A 533 2.85 -27.34 29.60
C ASP A 533 1.54 -26.66 30.01
N TRP A 534 0.71 -26.40 29.01
CA TRP A 534 -0.65 -25.93 29.22
C TRP A 534 -1.69 -26.96 28.80
N TYR A 535 -2.77 -27.05 29.56
CA TYR A 535 -3.84 -28.01 29.39
C TYR A 535 -5.16 -27.31 29.10
N ALA A 536 -5.90 -27.83 28.11
CA ALA A 536 -7.28 -27.46 27.83
C ALA A 536 -8.16 -28.71 27.90
N VAL A 537 -9.44 -28.55 28.24
CA VAL A 537 -10.43 -29.63 28.15
C VAL A 537 -11.36 -29.37 26.96
N MET A 538 -11.61 -30.40 26.15
CA MET A 538 -12.65 -30.38 25.12
C MET A 538 -13.72 -31.42 25.44
N VAL A 539 -14.98 -31.01 25.38
CA VAL A 539 -16.14 -31.90 25.55
C VAL A 539 -16.88 -32.10 24.24
N ASP A 540 -17.42 -33.30 24.01
CA ASP A 540 -18.10 -33.65 22.75
C ASP A 540 -19.36 -32.81 22.49
N GLY A 541 -20.04 -32.37 23.56
CA GLY A 541 -21.26 -31.57 23.49
C GLY A 541 -21.08 -30.15 22.97
N ASP A 542 -19.84 -29.64 22.91
CA ASP A 542 -19.56 -28.24 22.57
C ASP A 542 -19.04 -28.06 21.16
N TYR A 543 -19.08 -26.80 20.71
CA TYR A 543 -18.39 -26.33 19.53
C TYR A 543 -17.08 -25.63 19.88
N TYR A 544 -15.97 -26.12 19.34
CA TYR A 544 -14.67 -25.46 19.35
C TYR A 544 -14.27 -25.05 17.93
N GLY A 545 -14.30 -23.74 17.68
CA GLY A 545 -13.96 -23.11 16.41
C GLY A 545 -12.45 -23.05 16.14
N PRO A 546 -12.02 -22.72 14.92
CA PRO A 546 -10.61 -22.80 14.49
C PRO A 546 -9.61 -22.00 15.34
N HIS A 547 -10.05 -20.93 16.01
CA HIS A 547 -9.19 -20.03 16.77
C HIS A 547 -9.27 -20.22 18.30
N TYR A 548 -10.04 -21.19 18.79
CA TYR A 548 -10.23 -21.39 20.24
C TYR A 548 -8.90 -21.50 21.01
N LEU A 549 -8.03 -22.41 20.59
CA LEU A 549 -6.72 -22.56 21.21
C LEU A 549 -5.79 -21.38 20.92
N THR A 550 -5.88 -20.77 19.74
CA THR A 550 -5.07 -19.60 19.37
C THR A 550 -5.30 -18.44 20.32
N ASP A 551 -6.55 -18.17 20.70
CA ASP A 551 -6.92 -17.08 21.60
C ASP A 551 -6.39 -17.32 23.02
N LEU A 552 -6.57 -18.55 23.52
CA LEU A 552 -6.07 -18.97 24.84
C LEU A 552 -4.55 -18.92 24.93
N VAL A 553 -3.85 -19.42 23.91
CA VAL A 553 -2.38 -19.38 23.85
C VAL A 553 -1.86 -17.96 23.69
N SER A 554 -2.52 -17.11 22.90
CA SER A 554 -2.11 -15.70 22.74
C SER A 554 -2.13 -14.96 24.07
N ALA A 555 -3.10 -15.27 24.92
CA ALA A 555 -3.24 -14.68 26.24
C ALA A 555 -2.08 -15.02 27.19
N THR A 556 -1.32 -16.11 26.97
CA THR A 556 -0.14 -16.41 27.80
C THR A 556 0.98 -15.37 27.65
N ARG A 557 0.93 -14.52 26.62
CA ARG A 557 1.90 -13.44 26.40
C ARG A 557 1.69 -12.24 27.32
N PHE A 558 0.46 -12.02 27.81
CA PHE A 558 0.11 -10.86 28.64
C PHE A 558 -0.60 -11.18 29.95
N ALA A 559 -1.15 -12.40 30.11
CA ALA A 559 -1.79 -12.83 31.34
C ALA A 559 -0.75 -13.03 32.46
N ALA A 560 -1.03 -12.48 33.63
CA ALA A 560 -0.28 -12.75 34.86
C ALA A 560 -1.03 -13.79 35.72
N SER A 561 -1.46 -14.89 35.08
CA SER A 561 -2.19 -15.98 35.73
C SER A 561 -1.78 -17.35 35.16
N GLU A 562 -2.02 -18.38 35.95
CA GLU A 562 -1.82 -19.80 35.60
C GLU A 562 -3.09 -20.44 35.02
N CYS A 563 -4.19 -19.68 34.95
CA CYS A 563 -5.44 -20.07 34.33
C CYS A 563 -5.98 -18.93 33.46
N ILE A 564 -6.33 -19.27 32.24
CA ILE A 564 -6.94 -18.39 31.25
C ILE A 564 -8.20 -19.10 30.79
N GLY A 565 -9.28 -18.40 30.48
CA GLY A 565 -10.47 -19.09 29.98
C GLY A 565 -11.53 -18.17 29.43
N LYS A 566 -12.64 -18.76 29.00
CA LYS A 566 -13.79 -18.03 28.47
C LYS A 566 -14.90 -17.99 29.52
N THR A 567 -15.01 -16.85 30.21
CA THR A 567 -16.12 -16.58 31.14
C THR A 567 -17.34 -16.06 30.39
N GLU A 568 -17.10 -15.19 29.40
CA GLU A 568 -18.10 -14.78 28.41
C GLU A 568 -18.07 -15.77 27.24
N TYR A 569 -19.22 -16.22 26.76
CA TYR A 569 -19.32 -17.28 25.74
C TYR A 569 -20.68 -17.29 25.04
N PHE A 570 -20.77 -18.04 23.93
CA PHE A 570 -22.04 -18.36 23.28
C PHE A 570 -22.58 -19.72 23.73
N ALA A 571 -23.89 -19.90 23.75
CA ALA A 571 -24.53 -21.18 24.08
C ALA A 571 -25.77 -21.42 23.21
N ILE A 572 -26.07 -22.68 22.93
CA ILE A 572 -27.37 -23.09 22.39
C ILE A 572 -28.31 -23.40 23.56
N GLU A 573 -29.42 -22.68 23.61
CA GLU A 573 -30.46 -22.83 24.62
C GLU A 573 -31.30 -24.10 24.38
N SER A 574 -32.10 -24.48 25.37
CA SER A 574 -32.97 -25.66 25.26
C SER A 574 -34.01 -25.57 24.14
N ASP A 575 -34.34 -24.35 23.70
CA ASP A 575 -35.25 -24.07 22.57
C ASP A 575 -34.52 -24.02 21.21
N GLY A 576 -33.20 -24.24 21.19
CA GLY A 576 -32.36 -24.23 19.99
C GLY A 576 -31.83 -22.84 19.59
N THR A 577 -32.13 -21.79 20.36
CA THR A 577 -31.66 -20.42 20.05
C THR A 577 -30.20 -20.21 20.47
N LEU A 578 -29.46 -19.38 19.71
CA LEU A 578 -28.11 -18.96 20.05
C LEU A 578 -28.15 -17.74 20.97
N SER A 579 -27.53 -17.84 22.15
CA SER A 579 -27.42 -16.74 23.11
C SER A 579 -25.97 -16.44 23.48
N ARG A 580 -25.70 -15.23 23.97
CA ARG A 580 -24.43 -14.82 24.58
C ARG A 580 -24.62 -14.74 26.09
N ARG A 581 -23.70 -15.30 26.86
CA ARG A 581 -23.76 -15.42 28.33
C ARG A 581 -22.60 -14.66 28.98
N GLU A 582 -22.85 -14.13 30.18
CA GLU A 582 -21.87 -13.40 31.00
C GLU A 582 -21.21 -12.21 30.26
N GLU A 583 -22.02 -11.43 29.53
CA GLU A 583 -21.54 -10.31 28.71
C GLU A 583 -20.75 -9.26 29.53
N GLY A 584 -19.66 -8.76 28.94
CA GLY A 584 -18.82 -7.72 29.54
C GLY A 584 -17.71 -8.24 30.46
N GLN A 585 -17.55 -9.57 30.56
CA GLN A 585 -16.49 -10.22 31.34
C GLN A 585 -15.20 -10.45 30.54
N ALA A 586 -15.22 -10.30 29.21
CA ALA A 586 -14.02 -10.43 28.39
C ALA A 586 -12.85 -9.55 28.88
N PHE A 587 -11.65 -10.14 28.94
CA PHE A 587 -10.39 -9.50 29.35
C PHE A 587 -10.37 -8.95 30.79
N ARG A 588 -11.18 -9.53 31.70
CA ARG A 588 -11.17 -9.23 33.15
C ARG A 588 -10.65 -10.42 33.96
N TYR A 589 -10.01 -10.14 35.09
CA TYR A 589 -9.64 -11.19 36.04
C TYR A 589 -10.87 -11.66 36.83
N GLN A 590 -10.98 -12.97 37.01
CA GLN A 590 -12.02 -13.66 37.78
C GLN A 590 -11.36 -14.49 38.87
N GLU A 591 -12.07 -14.76 39.97
CA GLU A 591 -11.57 -15.63 41.05
C GLU A 591 -11.92 -17.10 40.84
N HIS A 592 -12.66 -17.41 39.78
CA HIS A 592 -13.05 -18.75 39.41
C HIS A 592 -13.10 -18.96 37.89
N MET A 593 -12.84 -20.18 37.43
CA MET A 593 -12.96 -20.55 36.01
C MET A 593 -13.52 -21.97 35.85
N PRO A 594 -14.61 -22.16 35.08
CA PRO A 594 -15.08 -23.50 34.73
C PRO A 594 -14.03 -24.27 33.92
N LEU A 595 -13.70 -25.49 34.36
CA LEU A 595 -12.66 -26.31 33.73
C LEU A 595 -12.96 -26.59 32.24
N ARG A 596 -14.23 -26.78 31.89
CA ARG A 596 -14.75 -26.96 30.52
C ARG A 596 -14.31 -25.86 29.52
N ARG A 597 -13.95 -24.67 30.02
CA ARG A 597 -13.47 -23.52 29.22
C ARG A 597 -12.15 -22.93 29.73
N ALA A 598 -11.45 -23.67 30.58
CA ALA A 598 -10.19 -23.25 31.16
C ALA A 598 -8.99 -23.76 30.34
N PHE A 599 -7.94 -22.97 30.39
CA PHE A 599 -6.62 -23.24 29.87
C PHE A 599 -5.64 -23.01 31.01
N VAL A 600 -5.04 -24.08 31.51
CA VAL A 600 -4.32 -24.07 32.79
C VAL A 600 -2.90 -24.59 32.66
N ARG A 601 -1.98 -24.04 33.46
CA ARG A 601 -0.63 -24.59 33.57
C ARG A 601 -0.64 -25.98 34.20
N SER A 602 0.32 -26.81 33.81
CA SER A 602 0.49 -28.19 34.25
C SER A 602 0.42 -28.37 35.77
N ARG A 603 1.05 -27.47 36.53
CA ARG A 603 1.05 -27.48 38.00
C ARG A 603 -0.32 -27.28 38.66
N VAL A 604 -1.29 -26.68 37.97
CA VAL A 604 -2.67 -26.53 38.51
C VAL A 604 -3.36 -27.88 38.61
N LEU A 605 -3.01 -28.82 37.73
CA LEU A 605 -3.54 -30.19 37.69
C LEU A 605 -2.55 -31.21 38.30
N ALA A 606 -1.48 -30.75 38.95
CA ALA A 606 -0.44 -31.63 39.47
C ALA A 606 -1.00 -32.57 40.55
N GLY A 607 -0.76 -33.87 40.37
CA GLY A 607 -1.20 -34.91 41.30
C GLY A 607 -2.56 -35.52 40.98
N GLU A 608 -3.30 -34.97 40.00
CA GLU A 608 -4.55 -35.55 39.51
C GLU A 608 -4.30 -36.67 38.49
N SER A 609 -5.30 -37.53 38.28
CA SER A 609 -5.34 -38.50 37.16
C SER A 609 -6.17 -37.93 36.00
N LEU A 610 -6.01 -38.47 34.78
CA LEU A 610 -6.85 -38.07 33.65
C LEU A 610 -8.34 -38.32 33.93
N GLY A 611 -8.66 -39.42 34.61
CA GLY A 611 -10.03 -39.70 35.06
C GLY A 611 -10.60 -38.61 35.98
N MET A 612 -9.81 -38.09 36.94
CA MET A 612 -10.24 -37.01 37.84
C MET A 612 -10.44 -35.67 37.12
N VAL A 613 -9.60 -35.37 36.12
CA VAL A 613 -9.75 -34.16 35.30
C VAL A 613 -11.02 -34.23 34.46
N LEU A 614 -11.39 -35.42 33.99
CA LEU A 614 -12.55 -35.69 33.14
C LEU A 614 -13.82 -36.06 33.93
N GLU A 615 -13.78 -36.05 35.27
CA GLU A 615 -14.96 -36.29 36.09
C GLU A 615 -15.85 -35.03 36.10
N ALA A 616 -16.98 -35.10 35.39
CA ALA A 616 -17.98 -34.02 35.27
C ALA A 616 -17.36 -32.64 34.97
N PRO A 617 -16.56 -32.49 33.89
CA PRO A 617 -15.81 -31.26 33.59
C PRO A 617 -16.74 -30.06 33.38
N GLU A 618 -17.98 -30.28 32.96
CA GLU A 618 -19.04 -29.27 32.87
C GLU A 618 -19.44 -28.62 34.19
N SER A 619 -19.28 -29.33 35.32
CA SER A 619 -19.66 -28.84 36.65
C SER A 619 -18.46 -28.38 37.48
N ARG A 620 -17.24 -28.69 37.04
CA ARG A 620 -16.01 -28.43 37.80
C ARG A 620 -15.55 -27.00 37.65
N ILE A 621 -15.47 -26.28 38.78
CA ILE A 621 -15.02 -24.88 38.84
C ILE A 621 -13.68 -24.82 39.58
N LEU A 622 -12.68 -24.25 38.91
CA LEU A 622 -11.37 -23.99 39.50
C LEU A 622 -11.44 -22.72 40.35
N GLN A 623 -11.05 -22.80 41.63
CA GLN A 623 -11.01 -21.67 42.56
C GLN A 623 -9.62 -21.04 42.57
N LEU A 624 -9.34 -20.24 41.54
CA LEU A 624 -8.10 -19.48 41.44
C LEU A 624 -8.27 -18.26 40.53
N ARG A 625 -7.40 -17.27 40.73
CA ARG A 625 -7.37 -16.07 39.91
C ARG A 625 -7.07 -16.41 38.45
N ALA A 626 -8.04 -16.25 37.56
CA ALA A 626 -7.96 -16.56 36.14
C ALA A 626 -8.21 -15.30 35.28
N LEU A 627 -7.61 -15.23 34.10
CA LEU A 627 -7.95 -14.19 33.12
C LEU A 627 -9.04 -14.69 32.17
N ALA A 628 -10.20 -14.02 32.16
CA ALA A 628 -11.21 -14.22 31.14
C ALA A 628 -10.76 -13.59 29.82
N ILE A 629 -11.00 -14.23 28.68
CA ILE A 629 -10.73 -13.70 27.34
C ILE A 629 -12.04 -13.53 26.55
N ASP A 630 -11.94 -13.27 25.25
CA ASP A 630 -13.09 -13.04 24.35
C ASP A 630 -14.08 -14.23 24.32
N ALA A 631 -15.28 -13.99 23.80
CA ALA A 631 -16.36 -14.98 23.72
C ALA A 631 -16.35 -15.88 22.48
N PHE A 632 -15.53 -15.57 21.46
CA PHE A 632 -15.62 -16.18 20.13
C PHE A 632 -14.93 -17.54 20.05
N SER A 633 -15.12 -18.22 18.92
CA SER A 633 -14.55 -19.55 18.62
C SER A 633 -14.96 -20.65 19.61
N TYR A 634 -16.01 -20.43 20.41
CA TYR A 634 -16.55 -21.42 21.33
C TYR A 634 -18.07 -21.24 21.46
N CYS A 635 -18.82 -22.34 21.41
CA CYS A 635 -20.25 -22.35 21.73
C CYS A 635 -20.60 -23.58 22.56
N GLU A 636 -21.23 -23.36 23.70
CA GLU A 636 -21.68 -24.42 24.59
C GLU A 636 -22.92 -25.13 24.02
N ASN A 637 -22.96 -26.46 24.18
CA ASN A 637 -24.08 -27.32 23.77
C ASN A 637 -24.36 -27.30 22.26
N ALA A 638 -23.32 -27.12 21.45
CA ALA A 638 -23.38 -26.95 20.00
C ALA A 638 -22.54 -27.97 19.21
N ASN A 639 -22.65 -29.26 19.53
CA ASN A 639 -21.87 -30.33 18.88
C ASN A 639 -22.05 -30.43 17.35
N VAL A 640 -23.15 -29.91 16.80
CA VAL A 640 -23.41 -29.76 15.37
C VAL A 640 -23.57 -28.27 15.06
N PRO A 641 -22.60 -27.63 14.37
CA PRO A 641 -22.67 -26.20 14.10
C PRO A 641 -23.71 -25.87 13.02
N THR A 642 -24.56 -24.88 13.30
CA THR A 642 -25.47 -24.27 12.32
C THR A 642 -24.77 -23.17 11.51
N ALA A 643 -25.34 -22.77 10.37
CA ALA A 643 -24.79 -21.65 9.58
C ALA A 643 -24.76 -20.33 10.37
N GLU A 644 -25.80 -20.06 11.15
CA GLU A 644 -25.90 -18.90 12.04
C GLU A 644 -24.79 -18.89 13.11
N LEU A 645 -24.52 -20.05 13.73
CA LEU A 645 -23.42 -20.19 14.68
C LEU A 645 -22.08 -19.91 14.01
N LEU A 646 -21.83 -20.46 12.82
CA LEU A 646 -20.57 -20.25 12.10
C LEU A 646 -20.39 -18.78 11.65
N GLU A 647 -21.48 -18.07 11.34
CA GLU A 647 -21.43 -16.65 11.02
C GLU A 647 -21.21 -15.76 12.26
N THR A 648 -21.78 -16.16 13.40
CA THR A 648 -21.80 -15.34 14.64
C THR A 648 -20.62 -15.61 15.55
N VAL A 649 -20.26 -16.87 15.78
CA VAL A 649 -19.21 -17.30 16.72
C VAL A 649 -17.84 -17.40 16.05
N ASP A 650 -17.81 -17.73 14.76
CA ASP A 650 -16.59 -18.04 14.02
C ASP A 650 -16.16 -16.95 13.03
N PHE A 651 -14.99 -17.13 12.42
CA PHE A 651 -14.36 -16.16 11.51
C PHE A 651 -14.46 -16.64 10.06
N SER A 652 -15.68 -16.89 9.58
CA SER A 652 -15.95 -17.56 8.31
C SER A 652 -15.64 -16.74 7.05
N LYS A 653 -15.51 -15.41 7.15
CA LYS A 653 -15.12 -14.55 6.02
C LYS A 653 -13.60 -14.32 6.05
N PRO A 654 -12.87 -14.62 4.95
CA PRO A 654 -11.44 -14.36 4.88
C PRO A 654 -11.20 -12.86 4.99
N LEU A 655 -10.51 -12.44 6.05
CA LEU A 655 -10.06 -11.06 6.23
C LEU A 655 -8.60 -10.98 5.80
N GLN A 656 -8.25 -10.00 4.97
CA GLN A 656 -6.84 -9.78 4.64
C GLN A 656 -6.11 -9.22 5.88
N THR A 657 -5.27 -10.05 6.50
CA THR A 657 -4.52 -9.70 7.73
C THR A 657 -3.10 -9.19 7.48
N GLY A 658 -2.70 -9.02 6.22
CA GLY A 658 -1.36 -8.62 5.80
C GLY A 658 -0.35 -9.77 5.71
N ILE A 659 0.85 -9.48 5.17
CA ILE A 659 1.95 -10.45 4.95
C ILE A 659 2.57 -10.88 6.27
N SER A 660 2.81 -12.18 6.50
CA SER A 660 3.46 -12.61 7.73
C SER A 660 4.92 -12.10 7.83
N MET A 661 5.40 -11.88 9.05
CA MET A 661 6.81 -11.56 9.30
C MET A 661 7.74 -12.69 8.80
N HIS A 662 7.26 -13.94 8.77
CA HIS A 662 8.02 -15.06 8.22
C HIS A 662 8.26 -14.89 6.72
N GLU A 663 7.21 -14.61 5.95
CA GLU A 663 7.30 -14.37 4.50
C GLU A 663 8.11 -13.12 4.19
N LEU A 664 7.88 -12.03 4.92
CA LEU A 664 8.61 -10.78 4.75
C LEU A 664 10.11 -10.96 5.02
N ASN A 665 10.48 -11.67 6.09
CA ASN A 665 11.89 -11.98 6.40
C ASN A 665 12.51 -12.91 5.34
N ARG A 666 11.75 -13.84 4.77
CA ARG A 666 12.20 -14.67 3.64
C ARG A 666 12.51 -13.80 2.43
N PHE A 667 11.63 -12.85 2.10
CA PHE A 667 11.85 -11.88 1.03
C PHE A 667 13.08 -11.00 1.28
N VAL A 668 13.23 -10.44 2.48
CA VAL A 668 14.39 -9.60 2.86
C VAL A 668 15.72 -10.33 2.61
N LYS A 669 15.81 -11.63 2.89
CA LYS A 669 17.02 -12.43 2.63
C LYS A 669 17.40 -12.52 1.15
N THR A 670 16.43 -12.39 0.24
CA THR A 670 16.66 -12.41 -1.22
C THR A 670 17.18 -11.08 -1.77
N LEU A 671 17.07 -9.99 -1.00
CA LEU A 671 17.45 -8.66 -1.47
C LEU A 671 18.95 -8.59 -1.78
N LYS A 672 19.26 -7.98 -2.93
CA LYS A 672 20.63 -7.71 -3.38
C LYS A 672 21.03 -6.28 -2.99
N PRO A 673 22.33 -6.02 -2.79
CA PRO A 673 22.81 -4.65 -2.59
C PRO A 673 22.41 -3.78 -3.79
N GLU A 674 22.11 -2.51 -3.54
CA GLU A 674 21.84 -1.55 -4.59
C GLU A 674 23.03 -1.44 -5.56
N SER A 675 22.78 -1.70 -6.85
CA SER A 675 23.72 -1.52 -7.95
C SER A 675 23.42 -0.25 -8.74
N GLN A 676 24.44 0.36 -9.35
CA GLN A 676 24.22 1.47 -10.27
C GLN A 676 23.54 0.96 -11.57
N PRO A 677 22.69 1.77 -12.21
CA PRO A 677 22.16 1.44 -13.54
C PRO A 677 23.28 1.42 -14.58
N ASP A 678 23.07 0.63 -15.63
CA ASP A 678 23.97 0.59 -16.81
C ASP A 678 23.93 1.89 -17.64
N MET A 679 23.05 2.84 -17.31
CA MET A 679 22.91 4.10 -18.02
C MET A 679 24.01 5.10 -17.62
N PRO A 680 24.79 5.62 -18.58
CA PRO A 680 25.82 6.60 -18.29
C PRO A 680 25.20 7.92 -17.83
N MET A 681 25.33 8.23 -16.54
CA MET A 681 24.97 9.54 -16.01
C MET A 681 26.17 10.50 -16.07
N PRO A 682 25.96 11.77 -16.47
CA PRO A 682 26.94 12.84 -16.33
C PRO A 682 27.52 12.89 -14.91
N MET A 683 28.82 12.62 -14.76
CA MET A 683 29.48 12.66 -13.46
C MET A 683 30.83 13.38 -13.51
N LEU A 684 31.06 14.26 -12.54
CA LEU A 684 32.40 14.74 -12.21
C LEU A 684 33.08 13.68 -11.32
N ALA A 685 34.02 12.93 -11.89
CA ALA A 685 34.70 11.85 -11.18
C ALA A 685 35.51 12.36 -9.97
N GLY A 686 35.55 11.56 -8.91
CA GLY A 686 36.27 11.86 -7.68
C GLY A 686 37.75 12.14 -7.90
N LYS A 687 38.40 11.42 -8.83
CA LYS A 687 39.80 11.71 -9.22
C LYS A 687 39.99 13.12 -9.74
N THR A 688 39.06 13.59 -10.58
CA THR A 688 39.05 14.98 -11.07
C THR A 688 38.80 15.95 -9.92
N MET A 689 37.84 15.63 -9.03
CA MET A 689 37.58 16.44 -7.83
C MET A 689 38.82 16.59 -6.94
N ALA A 690 39.62 15.54 -6.76
CA ALA A 690 40.85 15.59 -5.96
C ALA A 690 41.85 16.63 -6.48
N ARG A 691 41.93 16.78 -7.80
CA ARG A 691 42.82 17.77 -8.44
C ARG A 691 42.30 19.19 -8.30
N TRP A 692 40.98 19.38 -8.18
CA TRP A 692 40.35 20.70 -8.16
C TRP A 692 40.05 21.23 -6.76
N LEU A 693 39.85 20.35 -5.78
CA LEU A 693 39.61 20.74 -4.39
C LEU A 693 40.90 21.20 -3.72
N ARG A 694 40.81 22.29 -2.97
CA ARG A 694 41.85 22.72 -2.04
C ARG A 694 41.26 22.94 -0.65
N VAL A 695 42.04 22.60 0.35
CA VAL A 695 41.82 22.90 1.77
C VAL A 695 43.14 23.45 2.31
N THR A 696 43.09 24.50 3.11
CA THR A 696 44.30 25.19 3.61
C THR A 696 44.79 24.65 4.95
N ASP A 697 44.07 23.70 5.55
CA ASP A 697 44.33 23.18 6.89
C ASP A 697 44.98 21.80 6.83
N ALA A 698 46.13 21.63 7.50
CA ALA A 698 46.89 20.39 7.51
C ALA A 698 46.18 19.20 8.19
N ARG A 699 45.09 19.45 8.93
CA ARG A 699 44.27 18.40 9.58
C ARG A 699 43.33 17.69 8.61
N VAL A 700 43.28 18.12 7.35
CA VAL A 700 42.49 17.49 6.30
C VAL A 700 43.42 17.11 5.15
N ASP A 701 43.48 15.81 4.86
CA ASP A 701 44.21 15.26 3.72
C ASP A 701 43.25 14.96 2.57
N LEU A 702 43.66 15.37 1.36
CA LEU A 702 42.95 15.14 0.10
C LEU A 702 43.92 14.45 -0.85
N SER A 703 43.69 13.17 -1.16
CA SER A 703 44.57 12.40 -2.03
C SER A 703 43.81 11.68 -3.15
N GLU A 704 44.45 11.53 -4.30
CA GLU A 704 43.89 10.78 -5.43
C GLU A 704 43.97 9.26 -5.13
N ASN A 705 42.87 8.55 -5.32
CA ASN A 705 42.77 7.10 -5.15
C ASN A 705 42.27 6.45 -6.45
N PRO A 706 42.67 5.20 -6.79
CA PRO A 706 42.15 4.49 -7.96
C PRO A 706 40.62 4.48 -8.10
N ALA A 707 39.89 4.52 -6.98
CA ALA A 707 38.43 4.51 -6.93
C ALA A 707 37.77 5.91 -6.75
N GLY A 708 38.54 7.00 -6.55
CA GLY A 708 37.97 8.34 -6.34
C GLY A 708 38.88 9.33 -5.60
N LEU A 709 38.30 10.29 -4.88
CA LEU A 709 39.00 11.19 -3.96
C LEU A 709 38.99 10.58 -2.56
N ALA A 710 40.17 10.27 -2.00
CA ALA A 710 40.31 9.88 -0.61
C ALA A 710 40.39 11.14 0.27
N LEU A 711 39.53 11.18 1.29
CA LEU A 711 39.51 12.22 2.32
C LEU A 711 39.83 11.60 3.68
N ALA A 712 40.74 12.24 4.42
CA ALA A 712 40.95 11.96 5.83
C ALA A 712 40.91 13.27 6.63
N SER A 713 40.28 13.25 7.81
CA SER A 713 40.21 14.40 8.69
C SER A 713 40.51 14.04 10.14
N SER A 714 41.24 14.91 10.82
CA SER A 714 41.48 14.87 12.26
C SER A 714 40.88 16.07 13.00
N LEU A 715 39.79 16.64 12.47
CA LEU A 715 39.08 17.75 13.11
C LEU A 715 38.40 17.28 14.41
N GLN A 716 38.34 18.18 15.40
CA GLN A 716 37.64 17.89 16.65
C GLN A 716 36.11 17.90 16.44
N GLU A 717 35.38 17.31 17.39
CA GLU A 717 33.91 17.31 17.39
C GLU A 717 33.37 18.75 17.27
N GLY A 718 32.35 18.93 16.43
CA GLY A 718 31.76 20.25 16.14
C GLY A 718 32.55 21.16 15.19
N GLN A 719 33.84 20.88 14.94
CA GLN A 719 34.64 21.64 13.97
C GLN A 719 34.31 21.23 12.52
N HIS A 720 34.30 22.20 11.61
CA HIS A 720 34.13 21.95 10.19
C HIS A 720 35.02 22.86 9.35
N LEU A 721 35.37 22.38 8.16
CA LEU A 721 36.12 23.12 7.14
C LEU A 721 35.46 22.96 5.77
N TYR A 722 35.80 23.87 4.87
CA TYR A 722 35.36 23.81 3.48
C TYR A 722 36.55 23.50 2.59
N ALA A 723 36.46 22.41 1.83
CA ALA A 723 37.30 22.17 0.67
C ALA A 723 36.56 22.70 -0.56
N VAL A 724 37.15 23.63 -1.31
CA VAL A 724 36.45 24.35 -2.37
C VAL A 724 37.18 24.14 -3.69
N PHE A 725 36.44 24.06 -4.80
CA PHE A 725 37.04 23.99 -6.12
C PHE A 725 37.76 25.30 -6.43
N GLN A 726 38.90 25.20 -7.11
CA GLN A 726 39.69 26.36 -7.54
C GLN A 726 39.04 27.16 -8.69
N HIS A 727 37.97 26.66 -9.30
CA HIS A 727 37.30 27.28 -10.44
C HIS A 727 35.78 27.35 -10.21
N ASP A 728 35.17 28.42 -10.72
CA ASP A 728 33.72 28.62 -10.73
C ASP A 728 33.15 28.15 -12.07
N PHE A 729 31.99 27.50 -12.04
CA PHE A 729 31.29 27.06 -13.24
C PHE A 729 30.30 28.12 -13.69
N ALA A 730 30.37 28.54 -14.95
CA ALA A 730 29.32 29.34 -15.55
C ALA A 730 28.03 28.51 -15.70
N LEU A 731 26.86 29.14 -15.61
CA LEU A 731 25.59 28.39 -15.65
C LEU A 731 25.38 27.58 -16.94
N ASN A 732 25.98 28.02 -18.05
CA ASN A 732 25.96 27.31 -19.33
C ASN A 732 26.87 26.07 -19.38
N GLU A 733 27.77 25.91 -18.40
CA GLU A 733 28.63 24.72 -18.23
C GLU A 733 27.96 23.65 -17.35
N CYS A 734 26.87 24.02 -16.66
CA CYS A 734 26.10 23.14 -15.80
C CYS A 734 24.93 22.49 -16.55
N VAL A 735 24.62 21.23 -16.23
CA VAL A 735 23.40 20.57 -16.70
C VAL A 735 22.23 21.10 -15.88
N LEU A 736 21.47 22.03 -16.46
CA LEU A 736 20.31 22.68 -15.82
C LEU A 736 19.01 22.33 -16.54
N LEU A 737 17.97 22.05 -15.78
CA LEU A 737 16.60 21.84 -16.28
C LEU A 737 15.73 22.98 -15.76
N GLU A 738 15.26 23.88 -16.63
CA GLU A 738 14.32 24.95 -16.23
C GLU A 738 14.80 25.79 -15.02
N ASN A 739 16.10 26.14 -14.98
CA ASN A 739 16.75 26.87 -13.88
C ASN A 739 16.86 26.10 -12.54
N ARG A 740 16.75 24.76 -12.59
CA ARG A 740 17.04 23.85 -11.47
C ARG A 740 18.34 23.07 -11.71
N LEU A 741 19.06 22.83 -10.62
CA LEU A 741 20.22 21.95 -10.55
C LEU A 741 19.84 20.68 -9.77
N ASP A 742 19.87 19.55 -10.47
CA ASP A 742 19.70 18.23 -9.89
C ASP A 742 21.09 17.58 -9.72
N PHE A 743 21.39 17.04 -8.54
CA PHE A 743 22.68 16.37 -8.31
C PHE A 743 22.64 15.29 -7.23
N HIS A 744 23.65 14.43 -7.23
CA HIS A 744 23.92 13.41 -6.21
C HIS A 744 25.42 13.29 -5.97
N LEU A 745 25.87 13.48 -4.73
CA LEU A 745 27.27 13.30 -4.34
C LEU A 745 27.48 11.91 -3.73
N ASP A 746 28.17 11.01 -4.44
CA ASP A 746 28.37 9.61 -4.05
C ASP A 746 29.65 9.44 -3.23
N THR A 747 29.51 8.97 -1.98
CA THR A 747 30.60 8.80 -1.01
C THR A 747 30.45 7.51 -0.21
N THR A 748 31.56 6.96 0.28
CA THR A 748 31.51 5.94 1.34
C THR A 748 31.14 6.57 2.68
N PRO A 749 30.55 5.79 3.61
CA PRO A 749 30.45 6.20 5.02
C PRO A 749 31.84 6.32 5.67
N GLY A 750 31.90 6.96 6.84
CA GLY A 750 33.09 7.06 7.70
C GLY A 750 33.62 8.48 7.94
N LEU A 751 33.06 9.49 7.28
CA LEU A 751 33.34 10.90 7.54
C LEU A 751 32.09 11.73 7.25
N HIS A 752 31.78 12.73 8.09
CA HIS A 752 30.63 13.59 7.87
C HIS A 752 30.92 14.64 6.78
N LEU A 753 30.43 14.35 5.58
CA LEU A 753 30.60 15.17 4.39
C LEU A 753 29.25 15.76 3.94
N GLN A 754 29.29 16.99 3.44
CA GLN A 754 28.15 17.65 2.81
C GLN A 754 28.60 18.38 1.54
N ALA A 755 27.77 18.36 0.51
CA ALA A 755 27.97 19.17 -0.68
C ALA A 755 27.60 20.63 -0.38
N VAL A 756 28.45 21.56 -0.82
CA VAL A 756 28.21 23.00 -0.68
C VAL A 756 28.24 23.64 -2.04
N ILE A 757 27.20 24.42 -2.35
CA ILE A 757 27.11 25.17 -3.60
C ILE A 757 26.90 26.64 -3.25
N TRP A 758 27.83 27.48 -3.66
CA TRP A 758 27.74 28.93 -3.54
C TRP A 758 27.23 29.53 -4.86
N PHE A 759 26.28 30.45 -4.75
CA PHE A 759 25.73 31.19 -5.88
C PHE A 759 26.47 32.51 -6.03
N ILE A 760 27.12 32.72 -7.19
CA ILE A 760 27.98 33.88 -7.45
C ILE A 760 27.35 34.71 -8.57
N ASN A 761 27.22 36.02 -8.35
CA ASN A 761 26.65 36.93 -9.33
C ASN A 761 27.65 37.35 -10.42
N ALA A 762 27.18 38.12 -11.41
CA ALA A 762 28.01 38.59 -12.52
C ALA A 762 29.17 39.51 -12.07
N ARG A 763 29.06 40.16 -10.91
CA ARG A 763 30.11 41.00 -10.29
C ARG A 763 31.12 40.18 -9.47
N GLY A 764 30.92 38.87 -9.32
CA GLY A 764 31.78 37.99 -8.53
C GLY A 764 31.44 37.94 -7.03
N GLU A 765 30.33 38.54 -6.61
CA GLU A 765 29.90 38.53 -5.21
C GLU A 765 29.04 37.29 -4.91
N LYS A 766 29.13 36.78 -3.68
CA LYS A 766 28.33 35.65 -3.20
C LYS A 766 26.93 36.11 -2.83
N ASN A 767 25.92 35.67 -3.59
CA ASN A 767 24.51 35.96 -3.34
C ASN A 767 23.85 34.99 -2.35
N GLY A 768 24.47 33.83 -2.08
CA GLY A 768 23.92 32.82 -1.19
C GLY A 768 24.70 31.51 -1.25
N HIS A 769 24.26 30.53 -0.46
CA HIS A 769 24.77 29.18 -0.54
C HIS A 769 23.74 28.16 -0.06
N ILE A 770 23.94 26.91 -0.46
CA ILE A 770 23.22 25.76 0.06
C ILE A 770 24.20 24.71 0.55
N ILE A 771 23.77 23.94 1.54
CA ILE A 771 24.50 22.79 2.08
C ILE A 771 23.55 21.59 2.03
N LYS A 772 24.00 20.50 1.44
CA LYS A 772 23.19 19.31 1.20
C LYS A 772 23.95 18.04 1.59
N SER A 773 23.24 17.05 2.12
CA SER A 773 23.82 15.76 2.53
C SER A 773 24.37 14.96 1.35
N VAL A 774 25.36 14.10 1.61
CA VAL A 774 25.87 13.13 0.61
C VAL A 774 24.88 11.98 0.39
N ASN A 775 25.16 11.10 -0.58
CA ASN A 775 24.40 9.94 -1.03
C ASN A 775 22.87 10.13 -1.12
N THR A 776 22.40 11.35 -1.40
CA THR A 776 20.98 11.71 -1.47
C THR A 776 20.78 12.55 -2.72
N ASN A 777 19.66 12.34 -3.41
CA ASN A 777 19.29 13.17 -4.55
C ASN A 777 18.81 14.52 -4.06
N HIS A 778 19.34 15.59 -4.64
CA HIS A 778 18.94 16.96 -4.33
C HIS A 778 18.50 17.69 -5.59
N THR A 779 17.41 18.43 -5.48
CA THR A 779 16.98 19.44 -6.45
C THR A 779 17.11 20.80 -5.82
N VAL A 780 17.74 21.72 -6.54
CA VAL A 780 18.02 23.07 -6.05
C VAL A 780 17.66 24.08 -7.12
N PHE A 781 16.78 25.02 -6.77
CA PHE A 781 16.46 26.14 -7.63
C PHE A 781 17.56 27.20 -7.53
N ILE A 782 18.01 27.68 -8.68
CA ILE A 782 19.08 28.67 -8.74
C ILE A 782 18.48 30.07 -8.52
N PRO A 783 18.96 30.85 -7.53
CA PRO A 783 18.46 32.19 -7.28
C PRO A 783 18.60 33.11 -8.49
N GLU A 784 17.65 34.04 -8.64
CA GLU A 784 17.73 35.11 -9.63
C GLU A 784 19.04 35.90 -9.48
N ASN A 785 19.66 36.30 -10.60
CA ASN A 785 20.96 36.98 -10.68
C ASN A 785 22.22 36.13 -10.37
N THR A 786 22.10 34.81 -10.29
CA THR A 786 23.26 33.90 -10.27
C THR A 786 23.89 33.85 -11.68
N ALA A 787 25.19 34.07 -11.78
CA ALA A 787 25.95 33.94 -13.03
C ALA A 787 26.88 32.72 -13.04
N ARG A 788 27.39 32.35 -11.87
CA ARG A 788 28.33 31.24 -11.67
C ARG A 788 28.02 30.43 -10.41
N LEU A 789 28.40 29.17 -10.41
CA LEU A 789 28.32 28.26 -9.26
C LEU A 789 29.74 27.92 -8.79
N ARG A 790 29.97 28.02 -7.48
CA ARG A 790 31.17 27.45 -6.86
C ARG A 790 30.78 26.23 -6.05
N ILE A 791 31.45 25.11 -6.28
CA ILE A 791 31.16 23.83 -5.65
C ILE A 791 32.27 23.52 -4.66
N GLY A 792 31.90 22.90 -3.53
CA GLY A 792 32.84 22.39 -2.55
C GLY A 792 32.24 21.34 -1.64
N LEU A 793 33.05 20.89 -0.68
CA LEU A 793 32.70 19.94 0.35
C LEU A 793 32.84 20.60 1.72
N ARG A 794 31.83 20.48 2.56
CA ARG A 794 31.93 20.76 4.00
C ARG A 794 32.31 19.46 4.70
N ILE A 795 33.46 19.48 5.36
CA ILE A 795 34.07 18.37 6.07
C ILE A 795 33.93 18.67 7.56
N GLN A 796 33.32 17.76 8.33
CA GLN A 796 33.05 17.97 9.75
C GLN A 796 33.50 16.75 10.58
N GLY A 797 34.20 17.03 11.68
CA GLY A 797 34.74 15.99 12.58
C GLY A 797 35.87 15.15 11.98
N SER A 798 36.34 14.17 12.76
CA SER A 798 37.37 13.23 12.34
C SER A 798 36.79 12.04 11.58
N GLY A 799 37.61 11.40 10.74
CA GLY A 799 37.20 10.20 10.01
C GLY A 799 37.84 10.11 8.63
N ARG A 800 37.40 9.12 7.85
CA ARG A 800 37.87 8.88 6.48
C ARG A 800 36.71 8.52 5.57
N ALA A 801 36.71 9.03 4.35
CA ALA A 801 35.74 8.65 3.33
C ALA A 801 36.35 8.73 1.93
N LEU A 802 35.79 7.95 1.01
CA LEU A 802 36.08 8.01 -0.40
C LEU A 802 34.91 8.72 -1.11
N VAL A 803 35.20 9.74 -1.91
CA VAL A 803 34.23 10.42 -2.78
C VAL A 803 34.39 9.86 -4.19
N HIS A 804 33.39 9.14 -4.68
CA HIS A 804 33.39 8.53 -6.02
C HIS A 804 33.17 9.58 -7.10
N GLY A 805 32.31 10.56 -6.85
CA GLY A 805 32.05 11.66 -7.77
C GLY A 805 30.75 12.42 -7.48
N LEU A 806 30.58 13.53 -8.18
CA LEU A 806 29.36 14.33 -8.19
C LEU A 806 28.58 14.05 -9.48
N ILE A 807 27.46 13.35 -9.36
CA ILE A 807 26.54 13.04 -10.44
C ILE A 807 25.66 14.27 -10.68
N MET A 808 25.55 14.70 -11.94
CA MET A 808 24.69 15.80 -12.38
C MET A 808 23.37 15.20 -12.88
N GLY A 809 22.37 15.22 -12.01
CA GLY A 809 21.12 14.49 -12.11
C GLY A 809 20.80 13.74 -10.81
N HIS A 810 19.63 13.12 -10.76
CA HIS A 810 19.27 12.22 -9.67
C HIS A 810 19.80 10.82 -9.96
N LYS A 811 20.50 10.22 -8.99
CA LYS A 811 20.85 8.81 -9.03
C LYS A 811 19.56 8.01 -8.79
N PRO A 812 19.12 7.15 -9.72
CA PRO A 812 17.94 6.33 -9.47
C PRO A 812 18.22 5.42 -8.26
N LEU A 813 17.34 5.48 -7.27
CA LEU A 813 17.44 4.66 -6.06
C LEU A 813 16.58 3.43 -6.24
N PHE A 814 17.18 2.25 -6.10
CA PHE A 814 16.44 1.00 -6.22
C PHE A 814 15.57 0.80 -4.98
N LYS A 815 14.28 0.58 -5.20
CA LYS A 815 13.31 0.27 -4.15
C LYS A 815 12.68 -1.10 -4.43
N PRO A 816 12.89 -2.10 -3.56
CA PRO A 816 12.29 -3.42 -3.73
C PRO A 816 10.77 -3.34 -3.49
N LEU A 817 10.02 -4.24 -4.13
CA LEU A 817 8.57 -4.40 -3.94
C LEU A 817 8.28 -5.71 -3.19
N ALA A 818 7.74 -5.61 -1.98
CA ALA A 818 7.20 -6.74 -1.25
C ALA A 818 5.79 -7.08 -1.78
N ALA A 819 5.53 -8.37 -1.94
CA ALA A 819 4.23 -8.86 -2.41
C ALA A 819 3.27 -9.07 -1.23
N ARG A 820 1.99 -8.71 -1.40
CA ARG A 820 0.88 -9.07 -0.50
C ARG A 820 0.10 -10.28 -0.99
N SER A 821 0.31 -10.67 -2.24
CA SER A 821 -0.30 -11.83 -2.89
C SER A 821 0.72 -12.56 -3.76
N ASP A 822 0.45 -13.82 -4.07
CA ASP A 822 1.18 -14.56 -5.11
C ASP A 822 0.76 -14.16 -6.54
N THR A 823 -0.23 -13.27 -6.67
CA THR A 823 -0.82 -12.85 -7.94
C THR A 823 -0.61 -11.35 -8.17
N LEU A 824 0.02 -11.01 -9.30
CA LEU A 824 0.32 -9.63 -9.71
C LEU A 824 -0.46 -9.22 -10.96
N LEU A 825 -1.20 -8.12 -10.91
CA LEU A 825 -1.83 -7.50 -12.06
C LEU A 825 -0.98 -6.35 -12.61
N LEU A 826 -0.65 -6.42 -13.89
CA LEU A 826 0.09 -5.44 -14.65
C LEU A 826 -0.85 -4.64 -15.54
N THR A 827 -0.68 -3.32 -15.54
CA THR A 827 -1.46 -2.42 -16.38
C THR A 827 -0.65 -1.17 -16.75
N ASN A 828 -0.95 -0.56 -17.89
CA ASN A 828 -0.34 0.71 -18.30
C ASN A 828 -0.95 1.92 -17.58
N HIS A 829 -2.21 1.83 -17.14
CA HIS A 829 -2.91 2.86 -16.38
C HIS A 829 -3.81 2.22 -15.31
N TYR A 830 -4.07 2.96 -14.25
CA TYR A 830 -5.01 2.57 -13.22
C TYR A 830 -5.73 3.83 -12.72
N PRO A 831 -7.02 3.76 -12.34
CA PRO A 831 -7.76 4.91 -11.88
C PRO A 831 -7.12 5.59 -10.66
N SER A 832 -7.38 6.88 -10.53
CA SER A 832 -7.04 7.67 -9.34
C SER A 832 -8.09 8.75 -9.13
N THR A 833 -8.08 9.41 -7.97
CA THR A 833 -8.97 10.55 -7.69
C THR A 833 -8.86 11.68 -8.72
N SER A 834 -7.72 11.82 -9.40
CA SER A 834 -7.50 12.79 -10.48
C SER A 834 -7.83 12.28 -11.89
N ASP A 835 -8.11 10.98 -12.04
CA ASP A 835 -8.24 10.29 -13.33
C ASP A 835 -9.10 9.03 -13.17
N LEU A 836 -10.43 9.21 -13.03
CA LEU A 836 -11.37 8.17 -12.60
C LEU A 836 -11.60 7.04 -13.63
N TYR A 837 -11.46 7.31 -14.94
CA TYR A 837 -11.89 6.36 -15.99
C TYR A 837 -10.75 5.58 -16.63
N ARG A 838 -9.50 5.99 -16.44
CA ARG A 838 -8.38 5.31 -17.08
C ARG A 838 -8.25 3.88 -16.55
N ASN A 839 -8.65 2.94 -17.39
CA ASN A 839 -8.71 1.51 -17.08
C ASN A 839 -9.62 1.17 -15.88
N ALA A 840 -10.74 1.89 -15.70
CA ALA A 840 -11.71 1.60 -14.64
C ALA A 840 -12.27 0.16 -14.68
N PHE A 841 -12.35 -0.44 -15.86
CA PHE A 841 -12.73 -1.84 -16.03
C PHE A 841 -11.69 -2.85 -15.46
N VAL A 842 -10.42 -2.45 -15.34
CA VAL A 842 -9.39 -3.25 -14.67
C VAL A 842 -9.62 -3.18 -13.17
N HIS A 843 -9.91 -1.98 -12.66
CA HIS A 843 -10.20 -1.77 -11.25
C HIS A 843 -11.44 -2.56 -10.78
N SER A 844 -12.53 -2.55 -11.56
CA SER A 844 -13.73 -3.33 -11.22
C SER A 844 -13.48 -4.83 -11.13
N ARG A 845 -12.56 -5.38 -11.95
CA ARG A 845 -12.10 -6.78 -11.84
C ARG A 845 -11.34 -7.01 -10.54
N VAL A 846 -10.41 -6.12 -10.19
CA VAL A 846 -9.63 -6.23 -8.95
C VAL A 846 -10.54 -6.18 -7.71
N LEU A 847 -11.54 -5.28 -7.70
CA LEU A 847 -12.55 -5.25 -6.63
C LEU A 847 -13.31 -6.57 -6.54
N ALA A 848 -13.77 -7.11 -7.67
CA ALA A 848 -14.52 -8.37 -7.68
C ALA A 848 -13.65 -9.58 -7.29
N TYR A 849 -12.37 -9.59 -7.64
CA TYR A 849 -11.43 -10.61 -7.15
C TYR A 849 -11.29 -10.53 -5.63
N HIS A 850 -11.16 -9.33 -5.08
CA HIS A 850 -11.07 -9.10 -3.64
C HIS A 850 -12.35 -9.54 -2.91
N GLU A 851 -13.53 -9.20 -3.44
CA GLU A 851 -14.83 -9.64 -2.92
C GLU A 851 -14.99 -11.17 -2.94
N ALA A 852 -14.40 -11.83 -3.94
CA ALA A 852 -14.34 -13.29 -4.04
C ALA A 852 -13.23 -13.93 -3.19
N GLY A 853 -12.49 -13.16 -2.39
CA GLY A 853 -11.41 -13.64 -1.52
C GLY A 853 -10.05 -13.79 -2.20
N LYS A 854 -9.92 -13.47 -3.50
CA LYS A 854 -8.63 -13.53 -4.22
C LYS A 854 -7.86 -12.22 -4.07
N ALA A 855 -6.78 -12.25 -3.29
CA ALA A 855 -5.86 -11.11 -3.19
C ALA A 855 -5.08 -10.93 -4.50
N VAL A 856 -4.96 -9.68 -4.98
CA VAL A 856 -4.17 -9.35 -6.18
C VAL A 856 -3.41 -8.04 -5.94
N ASP A 857 -2.10 -8.05 -6.17
CA ASP A 857 -1.30 -6.83 -6.18
C ASP A 857 -1.41 -6.12 -7.52
N VAL A 858 -1.48 -4.79 -7.52
CA VAL A 858 -1.61 -3.99 -8.74
C VAL A 858 -0.34 -3.21 -9.01
N PHE A 859 0.23 -3.38 -10.20
CA PHE A 859 1.41 -2.68 -10.66
C PHE A 859 1.12 -1.92 -11.97
N ARG A 860 1.29 -0.61 -11.90
CA ARG A 860 1.10 0.33 -12.99
C ARG A 860 2.46 0.74 -13.57
N LEU A 861 2.71 0.36 -14.81
CA LEU A 861 3.97 0.66 -15.47
C LEU A 861 4.12 2.16 -15.78
N ARG A 862 5.23 2.75 -15.34
CA ARG A 862 5.61 4.15 -15.59
C ARG A 862 7.10 4.24 -15.89
N GLU A 863 7.44 4.63 -17.11
CA GLU A 863 8.83 4.82 -17.52
C GLU A 863 9.54 5.86 -16.65
N ASN A 864 10.80 5.59 -16.28
CA ASN A 864 11.66 6.48 -15.51
C ASN A 864 11.07 6.92 -14.16
N MET A 865 10.23 6.09 -13.54
CA MET A 865 9.58 6.37 -12.27
C MET A 865 10.10 5.40 -11.19
N ALA A 866 10.66 5.95 -10.12
CA ALA A 866 10.95 5.17 -8.91
C ALA A 866 9.64 4.67 -8.28
N LEU A 867 9.72 3.57 -7.53
CA LEU A 867 8.56 3.00 -6.85
C LEU A 867 7.84 4.02 -5.97
N GLN A 868 6.56 4.21 -6.27
CA GLN A 868 5.58 4.97 -5.50
C GLN A 868 4.28 4.19 -5.41
N PHE A 869 3.48 4.52 -4.41
CA PHE A 869 2.20 3.90 -4.15
C PHE A 869 1.09 4.94 -4.11
N HIS A 870 -0.10 4.54 -4.57
CA HIS A 870 -1.34 5.28 -4.36
C HIS A 870 -2.48 4.29 -4.13
N THR A 871 -3.53 4.77 -3.47
CA THR A 871 -4.72 3.98 -3.18
C THR A 871 -5.90 4.51 -4.00
N PHE A 872 -6.75 3.61 -4.48
CA PHE A 872 -8.01 3.94 -5.13
C PHE A 872 -9.09 2.93 -4.72
N GLU A 873 -10.17 3.41 -4.09
CA GLU A 873 -11.26 2.60 -3.49
C GLU A 873 -10.72 1.41 -2.68
N GLY A 874 -9.83 1.68 -1.72
CA GLY A 874 -9.20 0.66 -0.87
C GLY A 874 -8.10 -0.19 -1.54
N ILE A 875 -7.96 -0.14 -2.87
CA ILE A 875 -6.95 -0.91 -3.60
C ILE A 875 -5.63 -0.13 -3.71
N LEU A 876 -4.57 -0.70 -3.12
CA LEU A 876 -3.21 -0.19 -3.23
C LEU A 876 -2.60 -0.55 -4.59
N CYS A 877 -2.10 0.46 -5.30
CA CYS A 877 -1.43 0.33 -6.59
C CYS A 877 0.02 0.83 -6.52
N ALA A 878 0.97 -0.06 -6.82
CA ALA A 878 2.37 0.28 -7.05
C ALA A 878 2.54 0.89 -8.44
N SER A 879 3.36 1.94 -8.56
CA SER A 879 3.75 2.55 -9.83
C SER A 879 5.26 2.66 -9.90
N ALA A 880 5.87 2.03 -10.90
CA ALA A 880 7.31 2.05 -11.12
C ALA A 880 7.66 1.66 -12.56
N ASP A 881 8.95 1.71 -12.88
CA ASP A 881 9.50 1.26 -14.16
C ASP A 881 9.73 -0.27 -14.24
N LEU A 882 10.25 -0.72 -15.38
CA LEU A 882 10.52 -2.14 -15.65
C LEU A 882 11.61 -2.73 -14.74
N THR A 883 12.49 -1.92 -14.15
CA THR A 883 13.58 -2.43 -13.29
C THR A 883 13.02 -2.97 -11.97
N VAL A 884 12.03 -2.27 -11.40
CA VAL A 884 11.33 -2.71 -10.19
C VAL A 884 10.49 -3.95 -10.50
N LEU A 885 9.82 -3.99 -11.65
CA LEU A 885 9.06 -5.17 -12.08
C LEU A 885 9.96 -6.40 -12.25
N ASP A 886 11.11 -6.25 -12.92
CA ASP A 886 12.07 -7.33 -13.13
C ASP A 886 12.56 -7.89 -11.79
N ALA A 887 12.95 -7.02 -10.85
CA ALA A 887 13.37 -7.46 -9.52
C ALA A 887 12.23 -8.10 -8.70
N ALA A 888 11.00 -7.59 -8.84
CA ALA A 888 9.83 -8.16 -8.18
C ALA A 888 9.54 -9.59 -8.68
N LEU A 889 9.63 -9.84 -9.99
CA LEU A 889 9.51 -11.18 -10.56
C LEU A 889 10.74 -12.05 -10.28
N GLU A 890 11.94 -11.46 -10.21
CA GLU A 890 13.18 -12.16 -9.86
C GLU A 890 13.07 -12.79 -8.46
N SER A 891 12.46 -12.07 -7.50
CA SER A 891 12.29 -12.49 -6.11
C SER A 891 11.52 -13.80 -5.91
N GLY A 892 10.73 -14.22 -6.91
CA GLY A 892 9.92 -15.44 -6.85
C GLY A 892 8.68 -15.36 -5.95
N GLN A 893 8.31 -14.15 -5.47
CA GLN A 893 7.09 -13.96 -4.67
C GLN A 893 5.81 -14.20 -5.48
N TYR A 894 5.81 -13.83 -6.77
CA TYR A 894 4.65 -13.96 -7.65
C TYR A 894 4.69 -15.26 -8.44
N LYS A 895 3.58 -16.01 -8.41
CA LYS A 895 3.35 -17.24 -9.18
C LYS A 895 2.45 -17.03 -10.39
N THR A 896 1.55 -16.05 -10.32
CA THR A 896 0.62 -15.70 -11.39
C THR A 896 0.72 -14.21 -11.71
N VAL A 897 0.76 -13.87 -12.99
CA VAL A 897 0.79 -12.49 -13.49
C VAL A 897 -0.36 -12.27 -14.46
N LEU A 898 -1.25 -11.33 -14.13
CA LEU A 898 -2.38 -10.91 -14.94
C LEU A 898 -1.97 -9.66 -15.72
N VAL A 899 -2.06 -9.65 -17.04
CA VAL A 899 -1.56 -8.55 -17.87
C VAL A 899 -2.71 -7.92 -18.64
N HIS A 900 -2.85 -6.60 -18.49
CA HIS A 900 -3.67 -5.77 -19.35
C HIS A 900 -2.76 -4.89 -20.21
N PHE A 901 -3.01 -4.88 -21.53
CA PHE A 901 -2.22 -4.12 -22.51
C PHE A 901 -0.75 -4.58 -22.61
N LEU A 902 -0.52 -5.86 -22.93
CA LEU A 902 0.82 -6.39 -23.17
C LEU A 902 1.50 -5.70 -24.37
N ASP A 903 2.76 -5.31 -24.18
CA ASP A 903 3.64 -4.83 -25.25
C ASP A 903 5.01 -5.53 -25.23
N GLU A 904 5.84 -5.22 -26.22
CA GLU A 904 7.17 -5.82 -26.38
C GLU A 904 8.10 -5.53 -25.19
N SER A 905 8.00 -4.34 -24.58
CA SER A 905 8.86 -3.95 -23.47
C SER A 905 8.54 -4.75 -22.21
N LEU A 906 7.24 -4.94 -21.94
CA LEU A 906 6.76 -5.74 -20.83
C LEU A 906 7.09 -7.22 -21.04
N TRP A 907 6.89 -7.72 -22.27
CA TRP A 907 7.21 -9.09 -22.62
C TRP A 907 8.69 -9.43 -22.45
N LYS A 908 9.61 -8.50 -22.76
CA LYS A 908 11.06 -8.69 -22.53
C LYS A 908 11.39 -9.02 -21.08
N VAL A 909 10.62 -8.50 -20.12
CA VAL A 909 10.76 -8.83 -18.70
C VAL A 909 10.07 -10.15 -18.38
N LEU A 910 8.80 -10.30 -18.75
CA LEU A 910 8.00 -11.50 -18.44
C LEU A 910 8.60 -12.79 -19.00
N LYS A 911 9.13 -12.74 -20.23
CA LYS A 911 9.74 -13.89 -20.92
C LYS A 911 10.89 -14.51 -20.12
N LYS A 912 11.63 -13.73 -19.33
CA LYS A 912 12.73 -14.24 -18.49
C LYS A 912 12.23 -15.24 -17.43
N TYR A 913 10.96 -15.13 -17.02
CA TYR A 913 10.38 -15.87 -15.90
C TYR A 913 9.23 -16.79 -16.32
N ILE A 914 8.93 -16.89 -17.62
CA ILE A 914 7.76 -17.62 -18.13
C ILE A 914 7.76 -19.10 -17.75
N GLU A 915 8.93 -19.71 -17.52
CA GLU A 915 9.03 -21.12 -17.10
C GLU A 915 8.55 -21.37 -15.66
N ARG A 916 8.55 -20.34 -14.79
CA ARG A 916 8.17 -20.45 -13.37
C ARG A 916 6.95 -19.64 -12.98
N VAL A 917 6.54 -18.69 -13.83
CA VAL A 917 5.40 -17.78 -13.60
C VAL A 917 4.34 -18.04 -14.65
N ARG A 918 3.08 -18.19 -14.22
CA ARG A 918 1.92 -18.25 -15.11
C ARG A 918 1.54 -16.84 -15.52
N VAL A 919 1.38 -16.59 -16.82
CA VAL A 919 1.03 -15.27 -17.36
C VAL A 919 -0.32 -15.37 -18.06
N VAL A 920 -1.30 -14.58 -17.61
CA VAL A 920 -2.63 -14.49 -18.23
C VAL A 920 -2.79 -13.11 -18.83
N VAL A 921 -3.01 -13.00 -20.14
CA VAL A 921 -3.05 -11.73 -20.86
C VAL A 921 -4.47 -11.43 -21.34
N TRP A 922 -5.06 -10.34 -20.87
CA TRP A 922 -6.31 -9.80 -21.42
C TRP A 922 -6.00 -8.89 -22.60
N VAL A 923 -6.61 -9.20 -23.74
CA VAL A 923 -6.46 -8.45 -24.98
C VAL A 923 -7.68 -7.56 -25.20
N HIS A 924 -7.47 -6.24 -25.33
CA HIS A 924 -8.52 -5.21 -25.42
C HIS A 924 -8.68 -4.61 -26.82
N GLY A 925 -7.63 -4.70 -27.66
CA GLY A 925 -7.62 -4.25 -29.04
C GLY A 925 -6.54 -3.22 -29.34
N ALA A 926 -6.30 -2.24 -28.47
CA ALA A 926 -5.35 -1.16 -28.73
C ALA A 926 -3.89 -1.61 -28.81
N GLU A 927 -3.59 -2.69 -28.11
CA GLU A 927 -2.29 -3.32 -28.00
C GLU A 927 -2.00 -4.32 -29.13
N ILE A 928 -3.00 -4.75 -29.90
CA ILE A 928 -2.83 -5.81 -30.92
C ILE A 928 -3.37 -5.45 -32.32
N GLN A 929 -4.39 -4.60 -32.42
CA GLN A 929 -5.02 -4.31 -33.72
C GLN A 929 -4.06 -3.52 -34.64
N PRO A 930 -4.05 -3.84 -35.95
CA PRO A 930 -3.29 -3.10 -36.93
C PRO A 930 -3.90 -1.72 -37.22
N VAL A 931 -3.10 -0.82 -37.81
CA VAL A 931 -3.54 0.53 -38.20
C VAL A 931 -4.70 0.49 -39.20
N SER A 932 -4.79 -0.53 -40.05
CA SER A 932 -5.86 -0.71 -41.04
C SER A 932 -7.25 -0.72 -40.41
N ARG A 933 -7.41 -1.31 -39.21
CA ARG A 933 -8.66 -1.32 -38.44
C ARG A 933 -8.96 -0.01 -37.71
N ARG A 934 -8.04 0.95 -37.72
CA ARG A 934 -8.10 2.21 -36.95
C ARG A 934 -7.81 3.45 -37.79
N MET A 935 -7.77 3.34 -39.12
CA MET A 935 -7.36 4.42 -40.03
C MET A 935 -8.19 5.69 -39.85
N PHE A 936 -9.48 5.55 -39.52
CA PHE A 936 -10.40 6.67 -39.27
C PHE A 936 -9.99 7.60 -38.12
N ASN A 937 -9.02 7.21 -37.28
CA ASN A 937 -8.46 8.06 -36.23
C ASN A 937 -7.31 8.97 -36.72
N HIS A 938 -6.84 8.81 -37.96
CA HIS A 938 -5.71 9.55 -38.52
C HIS A 938 -6.18 10.42 -39.68
N THR A 939 -6.17 11.74 -39.48
CA THR A 939 -6.67 12.71 -40.45
C THR A 939 -5.58 13.32 -41.33
N THR A 940 -4.30 13.09 -41.03
CA THR A 940 -3.17 13.61 -41.83
C THR A 940 -2.22 12.49 -42.28
N PRO A 941 -1.53 12.65 -43.43
CA PRO A 941 -0.55 11.67 -43.90
C PRO A 941 0.57 11.38 -42.89
N GLU A 942 1.04 12.40 -42.17
CA GLU A 942 2.14 12.26 -41.18
C GLU A 942 1.71 11.45 -39.96
N THR A 943 0.47 11.69 -39.47
CA THR A 943 -0.08 10.95 -38.33
C THR A 943 -0.34 9.50 -38.70
N LEU A 944 -0.81 9.24 -39.93
CA LEU A 944 -0.99 7.89 -40.46
C LEU A 944 0.35 7.17 -40.63
N ALA A 945 1.36 7.80 -41.26
CA ALA A 945 2.68 7.19 -41.44
C ALA A 945 3.33 6.77 -40.12
N ARG A 946 3.25 7.63 -39.09
CA ARG A 946 3.74 7.31 -37.74
C ARG A 946 2.96 6.14 -37.11
N ALA A 947 1.64 6.10 -37.30
CA ALA A 947 0.81 5.02 -36.79
C ALA A 947 1.07 3.68 -37.49
N THR A 948 1.33 3.70 -38.80
CA THR A 948 1.71 2.52 -39.59
C THR A 948 3.00 1.90 -39.08
N LEU A 949 4.06 2.70 -38.86
CA LEU A 949 5.32 2.20 -38.31
C LEU A 949 5.15 1.53 -36.94
N LYS A 950 4.37 2.15 -36.03
CA LYS A 950 4.05 1.54 -34.72
C LYS A 950 3.23 0.26 -34.86
N SER A 951 2.29 0.23 -35.81
CA SER A 951 1.50 -0.96 -36.12
C SER A 951 2.37 -2.10 -36.62
N GLU A 952 3.33 -1.86 -37.50
CA GLU A 952 4.24 -2.90 -38.01
C GLU A 952 5.10 -3.49 -36.89
N GLN A 953 5.61 -2.67 -35.98
CA GLN A 953 6.35 -3.14 -34.79
C GLN A 953 5.47 -4.03 -33.91
N ARG A 954 4.27 -3.56 -33.59
CA ARG A 954 3.27 -4.32 -32.81
C ARG A 954 2.90 -5.65 -33.46
N MET A 955 2.62 -5.65 -34.77
CA MET A 955 2.23 -6.87 -35.48
C MET A 955 3.39 -7.88 -35.54
N ARG A 956 4.64 -7.41 -35.71
CA ARG A 956 5.82 -8.28 -35.62
C ARG A 956 5.93 -8.93 -34.25
N PHE A 957 5.83 -8.15 -33.18
CA PHE A 957 5.85 -8.64 -31.81
C PHE A 957 4.81 -9.75 -31.55
N TRP A 958 3.54 -9.52 -31.91
CA TRP A 958 2.49 -10.51 -31.69
C TRP A 958 2.65 -11.77 -32.55
N ARG A 959 3.11 -11.64 -33.80
CA ARG A 959 3.42 -12.80 -34.65
C ARG A 959 4.54 -13.65 -34.06
N GLU A 960 5.60 -13.02 -33.57
CA GLU A 960 6.71 -13.72 -32.91
C GLU A 960 6.23 -14.43 -31.63
N LEU A 961 5.43 -13.75 -30.81
CA LEU A 961 4.86 -14.33 -29.59
C LEU A 961 3.95 -15.54 -29.88
N PHE A 962 3.06 -15.44 -30.86
CA PHE A 962 2.15 -16.53 -31.22
C PHE A 962 2.85 -17.69 -31.94
N SER A 963 3.93 -17.42 -32.67
CA SER A 963 4.71 -18.47 -33.33
C SER A 963 5.47 -19.33 -32.33
N ALA A 964 5.90 -18.76 -31.21
CA ALA A 964 6.62 -19.43 -30.13
C ALA A 964 5.84 -19.32 -28.81
N PHE A 965 4.58 -19.77 -28.84
CA PHE A 965 3.64 -19.61 -27.73
C PHE A 965 4.07 -20.42 -26.49
N PRO A 966 4.39 -19.79 -25.35
CA PRO A 966 4.87 -20.51 -24.17
C PRO A 966 3.77 -21.28 -23.43
N ASN A 967 4.11 -22.41 -22.80
CA ASN A 967 3.15 -23.26 -22.09
C ASN A 967 2.45 -22.58 -20.91
N ASN A 968 3.14 -21.67 -20.22
CA ASN A 968 2.63 -20.93 -19.07
C ASN A 968 1.97 -19.59 -19.46
N LEU A 969 1.75 -19.34 -20.75
CA LEU A 969 1.01 -18.18 -21.25
C LEU A 969 -0.44 -18.58 -21.54
N HIS A 970 -1.40 -17.78 -21.10
CA HIS A 970 -2.81 -17.93 -21.47
C HIS A 970 -3.36 -16.59 -21.97
N VAL A 971 -4.12 -16.59 -23.06
CA VAL A 971 -4.68 -15.35 -23.64
C VAL A 971 -6.19 -15.30 -23.43
N VAL A 972 -6.71 -14.17 -22.98
CA VAL A 972 -8.14 -13.94 -22.78
C VAL A 972 -8.61 -12.90 -23.79
N PHE A 973 -9.56 -13.30 -24.63
CA PHE A 973 -10.27 -12.42 -25.55
C PHE A 973 -11.66 -12.11 -25.03
N VAL A 974 -12.10 -10.86 -25.23
CA VAL A 974 -13.42 -10.40 -24.75
C VAL A 974 -14.59 -10.83 -25.63
N SER A 975 -14.34 -11.31 -26.85
CA SER A 975 -15.35 -11.84 -27.76
C SER A 975 -14.74 -12.82 -28.75
N ALA A 976 -15.58 -13.71 -29.30
CA ALA A 976 -15.11 -14.69 -30.28
C ALA A 976 -14.79 -14.02 -31.62
N HIS A 977 -15.54 -12.97 -31.98
CA HIS A 977 -15.28 -12.13 -33.14
C HIS A 977 -13.89 -11.52 -33.07
N PHE A 978 -13.57 -10.90 -31.93
CA PHE A 978 -12.28 -10.25 -31.76
C PHE A 978 -11.11 -11.25 -31.79
N ALA A 979 -11.27 -12.44 -31.22
CA ALA A 979 -10.27 -13.50 -31.34
C ALA A 979 -10.01 -13.89 -32.81
N ARG A 980 -11.08 -14.08 -33.61
CA ARG A 980 -10.98 -14.38 -35.05
C ARG A 980 -10.30 -13.25 -35.83
N GLU A 981 -10.61 -11.98 -35.51
CA GLU A 981 -9.93 -10.83 -36.13
C GLU A 981 -8.42 -10.86 -35.84
N VAL A 982 -8.03 -11.10 -34.59
CA VAL A 982 -6.63 -11.17 -34.19
C VAL A 982 -5.90 -12.32 -34.91
N PHE A 983 -6.53 -13.50 -35.04
CA PHE A 983 -5.94 -14.62 -35.77
C PHE A 983 -5.78 -14.31 -37.26
N ALA A 984 -6.73 -13.61 -37.87
CA ALA A 984 -6.63 -13.17 -39.26
C ALA A 984 -5.52 -12.12 -39.45
N ASP A 985 -5.42 -11.14 -38.55
CA ASP A 985 -4.43 -10.05 -38.64
C ASP A 985 -2.99 -10.54 -38.43
N THR A 986 -2.82 -11.48 -37.50
CA THR A 986 -1.51 -12.10 -37.20
C THR A 986 -1.16 -13.21 -38.19
N GLY A 987 -2.15 -13.90 -38.75
CA GLY A 987 -1.98 -15.08 -39.59
C GLY A 987 -1.76 -16.39 -38.80
N ILE A 988 -1.99 -16.38 -37.48
CA ILE A 988 -1.73 -17.52 -36.58
C ILE A 988 -2.96 -17.77 -35.72
N THR A 989 -3.44 -19.02 -35.71
CA THR A 989 -4.54 -19.46 -34.84
C THR A 989 -3.97 -20.21 -33.64
N LEU A 990 -4.36 -19.80 -32.43
CA LEU A 990 -3.91 -20.45 -31.19
C LEU A 990 -4.71 -21.75 -30.92
N SER A 991 -4.10 -22.68 -30.18
CA SER A 991 -4.79 -23.89 -29.68
C SER A 991 -5.96 -23.52 -28.75
N PRO A 992 -7.09 -24.26 -28.75
CA PRO A 992 -8.21 -24.00 -27.83
C PRO A 992 -7.84 -24.02 -26.34
N SER A 993 -6.74 -24.69 -25.95
CA SER A 993 -6.24 -24.69 -24.57
C SER A 993 -5.41 -23.45 -24.21
N ALA A 994 -4.95 -22.68 -25.21
CA ALA A 994 -4.06 -21.54 -25.05
C ALA A 994 -4.81 -20.20 -24.89
N PHE A 995 -6.12 -20.19 -25.13
CA PHE A 995 -6.94 -19.00 -24.97
C PHE A 995 -8.34 -19.28 -24.44
N SER A 996 -8.99 -18.26 -23.87
CA SER A 996 -10.40 -18.29 -23.44
C SER A 996 -11.16 -17.09 -23.99
N ILE A 997 -12.47 -17.27 -24.22
CA ILE A 997 -13.39 -16.16 -24.47
C ILE A 997 -14.11 -15.82 -23.17
N ILE A 998 -13.77 -14.67 -22.58
CA ILE A 998 -14.39 -14.16 -21.36
C ILE A 998 -14.73 -12.68 -21.56
N HIS A 999 -16.04 -12.39 -21.59
CA HIS A 999 -16.54 -11.03 -21.79
C HIS A 999 -16.16 -10.11 -20.63
N ASN A 1000 -16.13 -8.81 -20.88
CA ASN A 1000 -16.06 -7.83 -19.81
C ASN A 1000 -17.29 -7.94 -18.90
N PRO A 1001 -17.08 -7.95 -17.57
CA PRO A 1001 -18.16 -8.07 -16.60
C PRO A 1001 -19.03 -6.81 -16.56
N ILE A 1002 -20.35 -6.99 -16.49
CA ILE A 1002 -21.35 -5.92 -16.31
C ILE A 1002 -21.99 -6.05 -14.92
N GLN A 1003 -21.89 -4.98 -14.12
CA GLN A 1003 -22.43 -4.90 -12.75
C GLN A 1003 -23.97 -4.83 -12.74
N THR A 1004 -24.65 -5.95 -12.98
CA THR A 1004 -26.11 -6.04 -13.10
C THR A 1004 -26.87 -5.76 -11.79
N ASP A 1005 -26.18 -5.79 -10.67
CA ASP A 1005 -26.61 -5.38 -9.33
C ASP A 1005 -26.63 -3.84 -9.16
N ARG A 1006 -25.75 -3.13 -9.87
CA ARG A 1006 -25.75 -1.66 -9.95
C ARG A 1006 -26.71 -1.17 -11.04
N PHE A 1007 -26.61 -1.77 -12.22
CA PHE A 1007 -27.44 -1.50 -13.39
C PHE A 1007 -28.69 -2.38 -13.38
N VAL A 1008 -29.51 -2.20 -12.34
CA VAL A 1008 -30.73 -2.98 -12.12
C VAL A 1008 -31.77 -2.64 -13.19
N TYR A 1009 -32.38 -3.67 -13.75
CA TYR A 1009 -33.50 -3.51 -14.67
C TYR A 1009 -34.75 -3.09 -13.91
N VAL A 1010 -35.32 -1.99 -14.33
CA VAL A 1010 -36.65 -1.56 -13.95
C VAL A 1010 -37.48 -1.53 -15.23
N PRO A 1011 -38.68 -2.15 -15.26
CA PRO A 1011 -39.55 -2.11 -16.42
C PRO A 1011 -39.70 -0.69 -16.98
N LYS A 1012 -39.38 -0.52 -18.26
CA LYS A 1012 -39.38 0.78 -18.94
C LYS A 1012 -40.80 1.10 -19.39
N PRO A 1013 -41.42 2.19 -18.91
CA PRO A 1013 -42.72 2.60 -19.42
C PRO A 1013 -42.59 2.99 -20.89
N ALA A 1014 -43.60 2.68 -21.71
CA ALA A 1014 -43.63 3.03 -23.13
C ALA A 1014 -43.31 4.51 -23.41
N SER A 1015 -43.61 5.44 -22.49
CA SER A 1015 -43.27 6.86 -22.64
C SER A 1015 -41.77 7.15 -22.74
N GLN A 1016 -40.91 6.32 -22.13
CA GLN A 1016 -39.46 6.48 -22.17
C GLN A 1016 -38.85 6.18 -23.55
N ARG A 1017 -39.63 5.64 -24.51
CA ARG A 1017 -39.19 5.47 -25.91
C ARG A 1017 -38.85 6.79 -26.62
N MET A 1018 -39.31 7.92 -26.07
CA MET A 1018 -39.00 9.27 -26.58
C MET A 1018 -37.74 9.87 -25.92
N ARG A 1019 -37.17 9.20 -24.92
CA ARG A 1019 -36.01 9.69 -24.17
C ARG A 1019 -34.75 8.95 -24.59
N VAL A 1020 -33.87 9.66 -25.29
CA VAL A 1020 -32.66 9.11 -25.93
C VAL A 1020 -31.43 9.60 -25.19
N LEU A 1021 -30.61 8.66 -24.75
CA LEU A 1021 -29.38 8.91 -24.02
C LEU A 1021 -28.16 8.52 -24.86
N SER A 1022 -27.12 9.37 -24.84
CA SER A 1022 -25.79 9.04 -25.34
C SER A 1022 -24.74 9.48 -24.33
N ILE A 1023 -24.03 8.49 -23.77
CA ILE A 1023 -22.89 8.70 -22.87
C ILE A 1023 -21.65 8.16 -23.58
N ARG A 1024 -20.80 9.04 -24.13
CA ARG A 1024 -19.67 8.62 -24.97
C ARG A 1024 -18.42 9.47 -24.75
N PRO A 1025 -17.21 8.88 -24.82
CA PRO A 1025 -15.99 9.68 -24.90
C PRO A 1025 -15.90 10.38 -26.25
N TYR A 1026 -15.51 11.67 -26.25
CA TYR A 1026 -15.23 12.46 -27.47
C TYR A 1026 -13.72 12.51 -27.76
N ALA A 1027 -13.00 11.46 -27.36
CA ALA A 1027 -11.55 11.40 -27.44
C ALA A 1027 -11.03 10.92 -28.80
N SER A 1028 -11.84 10.17 -29.57
CA SER A 1028 -11.46 9.65 -30.89
C SER A 1028 -12.68 9.42 -31.78
N ARG A 1029 -12.46 9.29 -33.08
CA ARG A 1029 -13.53 9.03 -34.08
C ARG A 1029 -14.07 7.60 -34.02
N THR A 1030 -13.44 6.72 -33.25
CA THR A 1030 -13.89 5.34 -33.00
C THR A 1030 -15.33 5.28 -32.48
N TYR A 1031 -15.70 6.19 -31.57
CA TYR A 1031 -17.01 6.17 -30.93
C TYR A 1031 -18.15 6.76 -31.78
N ALA A 1032 -17.85 7.19 -33.02
CA ALA A 1032 -18.82 7.61 -34.02
C ALA A 1032 -19.84 8.67 -33.55
N ASN A 1033 -19.44 9.56 -32.64
CA ASN A 1033 -20.34 10.60 -32.10
C ASN A 1033 -20.86 11.56 -33.19
N ASP A 1034 -20.13 11.68 -34.30
CA ASP A 1034 -20.58 12.39 -35.50
C ASP A 1034 -21.80 11.72 -36.15
N LEU A 1035 -21.91 10.39 -36.12
CA LEU A 1035 -23.09 9.68 -36.62
C LEU A 1035 -24.31 9.91 -35.72
N THR A 1036 -24.12 9.97 -34.40
CA THR A 1036 -25.18 10.38 -33.44
C THR A 1036 -25.75 11.74 -33.83
N VAL A 1037 -24.86 12.71 -34.12
CA VAL A 1037 -25.26 14.06 -34.50
C VAL A 1037 -26.01 14.07 -35.83
N ARG A 1038 -25.51 13.35 -36.85
CA ARG A 1038 -26.16 13.27 -38.15
C ARG A 1038 -27.52 12.56 -38.10
N ALA A 1039 -27.67 11.55 -37.24
CA ALA A 1039 -28.95 10.88 -37.03
C ALA A 1039 -29.99 11.81 -36.38
N ILE A 1040 -29.58 12.60 -35.37
CA ILE A 1040 -30.45 13.60 -34.74
C ILE A 1040 -30.83 14.71 -35.73
N LEU A 1041 -29.88 15.16 -36.56
CA LEU A 1041 -30.16 16.14 -37.62
C LEU A 1041 -31.14 15.59 -38.66
N ALA A 1042 -30.97 14.35 -39.12
CA ALA A 1042 -31.91 13.71 -40.03
C ALA A 1042 -33.30 13.58 -39.39
N LEU A 1043 -33.36 13.18 -38.12
CA LEU A 1043 -34.61 13.11 -37.37
C LEU A 1043 -35.27 14.48 -37.22
N SER A 1044 -34.51 15.58 -37.15
CA SER A 1044 -35.05 16.94 -37.02
C SER A 1044 -35.88 17.40 -38.22
N GLU A 1045 -35.80 16.71 -39.35
CA GLU A 1045 -36.64 16.93 -40.53
C GLU A 1045 -38.05 16.32 -40.38
N HIS A 1046 -38.30 15.53 -39.32
CA HIS A 1046 -39.57 14.88 -39.02
C HIS A 1046 -40.39 15.61 -37.94
N PRO A 1047 -41.74 15.64 -38.05
CA PRO A 1047 -42.60 16.34 -37.09
C PRO A 1047 -42.55 15.74 -35.67
N GLU A 1048 -42.23 14.46 -35.54
CA GLU A 1048 -42.08 13.76 -34.26
C GLU A 1048 -40.87 14.24 -33.44
N PHE A 1049 -39.88 14.90 -34.08
CA PHE A 1049 -38.62 15.28 -33.46
C PHE A 1049 -38.78 16.04 -32.14
N LEU A 1050 -39.69 17.03 -32.09
CA LEU A 1050 -39.90 17.87 -30.91
C LEU A 1050 -40.50 17.11 -29.71
N GLN A 1051 -40.96 15.88 -29.90
CA GLN A 1051 -41.43 15.01 -28.82
C GLN A 1051 -40.31 14.19 -28.20
N PHE A 1052 -39.15 14.07 -28.86
CA PHE A 1052 -37.99 13.41 -28.30
C PHE A 1052 -37.24 14.33 -27.34
N GLU A 1053 -36.66 13.75 -26.30
CA GLU A 1053 -35.71 14.38 -25.38
C GLU A 1053 -34.35 13.70 -25.52
N PHE A 1054 -33.30 14.46 -25.83
CA PHE A 1054 -31.94 13.94 -25.98
C PHE A 1054 -31.04 14.43 -24.85
N LEU A 1055 -30.25 13.52 -24.28
CA LEU A 1055 -29.10 13.87 -23.43
C LEU A 1055 -27.81 13.31 -24.02
N LEU A 1056 -26.90 14.21 -24.38
CA LEU A 1056 -25.57 13.90 -24.90
C LEU A 1056 -24.53 14.34 -23.87
N THR A 1057 -23.76 13.38 -23.35
CA THR A 1057 -22.77 13.66 -22.30
C THR A 1057 -21.44 12.93 -22.52
N GLY A 1058 -20.37 13.59 -22.10
CA GLY A 1058 -18.98 13.10 -22.22
C GLY A 1058 -17.95 14.23 -22.20
N ASP A 1059 -16.69 13.90 -22.46
CA ASP A 1059 -15.61 14.88 -22.67
C ASP A 1059 -14.59 14.31 -23.66
N GLY A 1060 -13.78 15.17 -24.25
CA GLY A 1060 -12.71 14.83 -25.18
C GLY A 1060 -12.41 15.94 -26.19
N ALA A 1061 -11.35 15.74 -26.97
CA ALA A 1061 -10.88 16.75 -27.93
C ALA A 1061 -11.91 17.11 -29.00
N LEU A 1062 -12.81 16.19 -29.34
CA LEU A 1062 -13.84 16.36 -30.38
C LEU A 1062 -15.17 16.89 -29.81
N PHE A 1063 -15.29 17.14 -28.50
CA PHE A 1063 -16.57 17.42 -27.84
C PHE A 1063 -17.28 18.64 -28.45
N GLU A 1064 -16.59 19.79 -28.49
CA GLU A 1064 -17.19 21.05 -28.97
C GLU A 1064 -17.51 20.97 -30.46
N GLU A 1065 -16.53 20.60 -31.30
CA GLU A 1065 -16.70 20.53 -32.76
C GLU A 1065 -17.83 19.59 -33.17
N THR A 1066 -17.95 18.43 -32.51
CA THR A 1066 -18.95 17.42 -32.90
C THR A 1066 -20.36 17.86 -32.55
N LEU A 1067 -20.56 18.45 -31.36
CA LEU A 1067 -21.90 18.73 -30.82
C LEU A 1067 -22.45 20.10 -31.20
N GLU A 1068 -21.63 21.00 -31.75
CA GLU A 1068 -22.03 22.34 -32.16
C GLU A 1068 -23.33 22.39 -32.98
N PRO A 1069 -23.55 21.51 -34.00
CA PRO A 1069 -24.77 21.56 -34.82
C PRO A 1069 -26.07 21.32 -34.05
N LEU A 1070 -26.01 20.74 -32.84
CA LEU A 1070 -27.19 20.40 -32.06
C LEU A 1070 -27.56 21.43 -30.99
N ARG A 1071 -26.69 22.42 -30.73
CA ARG A 1071 -26.87 23.38 -29.63
C ARG A 1071 -28.11 24.28 -29.78
N SER A 1072 -28.60 24.46 -31.00
CA SER A 1072 -29.78 25.28 -31.30
C SER A 1072 -31.11 24.60 -30.98
N PHE A 1073 -31.13 23.27 -30.78
CA PHE A 1073 -32.36 22.54 -30.51
C PHE A 1073 -32.72 22.57 -29.02
N THR A 1074 -33.95 22.96 -28.72
CA THR A 1074 -34.43 23.10 -27.33
C THR A 1074 -34.66 21.77 -26.61
N ASN A 1075 -34.83 20.69 -27.37
CA ASN A 1075 -35.04 19.33 -26.87
C ASN A 1075 -33.75 18.48 -26.81
N VAL A 1076 -32.59 19.09 -27.07
CA VAL A 1076 -31.27 18.45 -26.95
C VAL A 1076 -30.48 19.07 -25.80
N ARG A 1077 -30.20 18.27 -24.77
CA ARG A 1077 -29.35 18.65 -23.63
C ARG A 1077 -27.93 18.14 -23.83
N ILE A 1078 -26.95 19.04 -23.74
CA ILE A 1078 -25.53 18.72 -23.88
C ILE A 1078 -24.82 19.03 -22.56
N GLU A 1079 -24.19 18.01 -21.97
CA GLU A 1079 -23.46 18.13 -20.71
C GLU A 1079 -22.02 17.69 -20.88
N ARG A 1080 -21.07 18.59 -20.57
CA ARG A 1080 -19.65 18.27 -20.65
C ARG A 1080 -19.14 17.78 -19.31
N GLY A 1081 -18.60 16.57 -19.28
CA GLY A 1081 -18.03 16.00 -18.08
C GLY A 1081 -17.94 14.48 -18.13
N PHE A 1082 -17.37 13.92 -17.07
CA PHE A 1082 -17.38 12.49 -16.82
C PHE A 1082 -18.39 12.18 -15.71
N LEU A 1083 -19.09 11.05 -15.80
CA LEU A 1083 -20.18 10.66 -14.90
C LEU A 1083 -19.85 9.41 -14.12
N GLU A 1084 -19.82 9.49 -12.79
CA GLU A 1084 -19.57 8.31 -11.96
C GLU A 1084 -20.60 7.21 -12.26
N GLN A 1085 -20.20 5.95 -12.07
CA GLN A 1085 -21.05 4.79 -12.35
C GLN A 1085 -22.42 4.85 -11.64
N LYS A 1086 -22.50 5.44 -10.44
CA LYS A 1086 -23.78 5.68 -9.74
C LYS A 1086 -24.67 6.69 -10.48
N ALA A 1087 -24.09 7.77 -10.99
CA ALA A 1087 -24.80 8.78 -11.78
C ALA A 1087 -25.25 8.23 -13.13
N ILE A 1088 -24.43 7.40 -13.79
CA ILE A 1088 -24.81 6.68 -15.01
C ILE A 1088 -26.03 5.79 -14.74
N ALA A 1089 -26.00 4.99 -13.66
CA ALA A 1089 -27.13 4.15 -13.30
C ALA A 1089 -28.40 4.96 -12.96
N ALA A 1090 -28.28 6.16 -12.39
CA ALA A 1090 -29.41 7.06 -12.15
C ALA A 1090 -30.03 7.55 -13.48
N LEU A 1091 -29.21 8.06 -14.41
CA LEU A 1091 -29.66 8.44 -15.75
C LEU A 1091 -30.29 7.26 -16.48
N HIS A 1092 -29.70 6.07 -16.37
CA HIS A 1092 -30.27 4.87 -16.98
C HIS A 1092 -31.68 4.57 -16.49
N ARG A 1093 -32.12 5.01 -15.30
CA ARG A 1093 -33.52 4.81 -14.87
C ARG A 1093 -34.49 5.73 -15.60
N GLU A 1094 -34.05 6.93 -15.98
CA GLU A 1094 -34.88 7.99 -16.56
C GLU A 1094 -35.08 7.90 -18.07
N TYR A 1095 -34.15 7.25 -18.78
CA TYR A 1095 -34.11 7.14 -20.24
C TYR A 1095 -34.48 5.73 -20.73
N GLY A 1096 -34.98 5.64 -21.97
CA GLY A 1096 -35.45 4.39 -22.58
C GLY A 1096 -34.62 3.88 -23.74
N ILE A 1097 -34.01 4.77 -24.53
CA ILE A 1097 -33.19 4.40 -25.69
C ILE A 1097 -31.73 4.82 -25.45
N PHE A 1098 -30.78 3.95 -25.78
CA PHE A 1098 -29.35 4.25 -25.72
C PHE A 1098 -28.76 4.33 -27.14
N LEU A 1099 -28.53 5.56 -27.62
CA LEU A 1099 -27.99 5.83 -28.95
C LEU A 1099 -26.46 5.81 -28.91
N CYS A 1100 -25.86 4.72 -29.38
CA CYS A 1100 -24.44 4.42 -29.17
C CYS A 1100 -23.78 3.82 -30.42
N PRO A 1101 -23.72 4.56 -31.54
CA PRO A 1101 -22.99 4.09 -32.71
C PRO A 1101 -21.50 3.92 -32.41
N THR A 1102 -20.83 3.09 -33.19
CA THR A 1102 -19.38 2.90 -33.12
C THR A 1102 -18.81 2.47 -34.46
N ARG A 1103 -17.57 2.86 -34.76
CA ARG A 1103 -16.83 2.35 -35.93
C ARG A 1103 -16.06 1.07 -35.62
N MET A 1104 -15.82 0.80 -34.34
CA MET A 1104 -15.14 -0.40 -33.87
C MET A 1104 -15.50 -0.63 -32.40
N ASP A 1105 -15.89 -1.85 -32.05
CA ASP A 1105 -15.94 -2.29 -30.66
C ASP A 1105 -15.53 -3.77 -30.53
N THR A 1106 -14.77 -4.09 -29.48
CA THR A 1106 -14.41 -5.48 -29.15
C THR A 1106 -15.47 -6.14 -28.28
N GLN A 1107 -16.39 -5.36 -27.70
CA GLN A 1107 -17.61 -5.84 -27.02
C GLN A 1107 -18.75 -4.81 -27.01
N GLY A 1108 -18.54 -3.63 -26.40
CA GLY A 1108 -19.57 -2.62 -26.13
C GLY A 1108 -19.97 -2.46 -24.66
N VAL A 1109 -19.03 -2.26 -23.72
CA VAL A 1109 -19.31 -2.24 -22.26
C VAL A 1109 -20.39 -1.23 -21.86
N SER A 1110 -20.28 0.04 -22.26
CA SER A 1110 -21.27 1.07 -21.90
C SER A 1110 -22.65 0.80 -22.49
N ARG A 1111 -22.71 0.14 -23.67
CA ARG A 1111 -23.97 -0.33 -24.24
C ARG A 1111 -24.57 -1.44 -23.40
N ASP A 1112 -23.76 -2.41 -22.98
CA ASP A 1112 -24.22 -3.52 -22.13
C ASP A 1112 -24.67 -3.03 -20.74
N GLU A 1113 -24.03 -2.00 -20.17
CA GLU A 1113 -24.49 -1.33 -18.95
C GLU A 1113 -25.88 -0.70 -19.13
N ALA A 1114 -26.12 -0.04 -20.26
CA ALA A 1114 -27.42 0.55 -20.60
C ALA A 1114 -28.49 -0.54 -20.83
N MET A 1115 -28.14 -1.59 -21.58
CA MET A 1115 -29.00 -2.76 -21.78
C MET A 1115 -29.36 -3.45 -20.46
N ALA A 1116 -28.42 -3.61 -19.53
CA ALA A 1116 -28.67 -4.20 -18.21
C ALA A 1116 -29.74 -3.45 -17.41
N SER A 1117 -29.77 -2.12 -17.56
CA SER A 1117 -30.79 -1.22 -17.00
C SER A 1117 -32.09 -1.16 -17.82
N GLY A 1118 -32.13 -1.81 -18.98
CA GLY A 1118 -33.31 -1.92 -19.85
C GLY A 1118 -33.39 -0.89 -20.97
N LEU A 1119 -32.34 -0.12 -21.25
CA LEU A 1119 -32.37 0.78 -22.40
C LEU A 1119 -32.23 -0.03 -23.69
N VAL A 1120 -33.06 0.28 -24.69
CA VAL A 1120 -32.97 -0.32 -26.02
C VAL A 1120 -31.79 0.30 -26.76
N PRO A 1121 -30.75 -0.47 -27.12
CA PRO A 1121 -29.60 0.08 -27.82
C PRO A 1121 -29.92 0.30 -29.30
N VAL A 1122 -29.58 1.48 -29.82
CA VAL A 1122 -29.51 1.76 -31.26
C VAL A 1122 -28.03 1.96 -31.60
N THR A 1123 -27.46 1.02 -32.35
CA THR A 1123 -26.01 0.93 -32.58
C THR A 1123 -25.69 0.39 -33.98
N THR A 1124 -24.41 0.33 -34.33
CA THR A 1124 -23.92 -0.13 -35.64
C THR A 1124 -23.48 -1.60 -35.60
N SER A 1125 -23.44 -2.27 -36.75
CA SER A 1125 -22.95 -3.65 -36.91
C SER A 1125 -21.40 -3.78 -36.83
N ALA A 1126 -20.74 -2.90 -36.09
CA ALA A 1126 -19.28 -2.78 -36.06
C ALA A 1126 -18.63 -3.87 -35.20
N GLY A 1127 -17.56 -4.49 -35.69
CA GLY A 1127 -16.74 -5.43 -34.91
C GLY A 1127 -17.57 -6.52 -34.21
N ALA A 1128 -17.39 -6.63 -32.89
CA ALA A 1128 -18.05 -7.66 -32.08
C ALA A 1128 -19.51 -7.34 -31.70
N ILE A 1129 -20.06 -6.17 -32.06
CA ILE A 1129 -21.41 -5.74 -31.65
C ILE A 1129 -22.49 -6.82 -31.92
N PRO A 1130 -22.52 -7.51 -33.08
CA PRO A 1130 -23.51 -8.56 -33.36
C PRO A 1130 -23.44 -9.80 -32.43
N GLU A 1131 -22.36 -10.01 -31.69
CA GLU A 1131 -22.28 -11.11 -30.71
C GLU A 1131 -23.06 -10.82 -29.41
N PHE A 1132 -23.45 -9.57 -29.20
CA PHE A 1132 -24.07 -9.09 -27.97
C PHE A 1132 -25.43 -8.45 -28.21
N VAL A 1133 -25.66 -7.86 -29.39
CA VAL A 1133 -26.95 -7.25 -29.78
C VAL A 1133 -27.38 -7.79 -31.12
N ASP A 1134 -28.64 -8.19 -31.18
CA ASP A 1134 -29.37 -8.65 -32.36
C ASP A 1134 -30.74 -7.95 -32.41
N GLU A 1135 -31.54 -8.28 -33.43
CA GLU A 1135 -32.88 -7.75 -33.65
C GLU A 1135 -33.89 -8.11 -32.54
N HIS A 1136 -33.56 -9.04 -31.64
CA HIS A 1136 -34.44 -9.44 -30.55
C HIS A 1136 -34.23 -8.63 -29.28
N CYS A 1137 -33.10 -7.93 -29.15
CA CYS A 1137 -32.74 -7.17 -27.96
C CYS A 1137 -32.27 -5.73 -28.22
N GLY A 1138 -32.24 -5.29 -29.48
CA GLY A 1138 -31.90 -3.92 -29.85
C GLY A 1138 -32.10 -3.65 -31.34
N VAL A 1139 -31.54 -2.54 -31.81
CA VAL A 1139 -31.50 -2.19 -33.23
C VAL A 1139 -30.06 -2.01 -33.67
N VAL A 1140 -29.64 -2.82 -34.65
CA VAL A 1140 -28.31 -2.81 -35.24
C VAL A 1140 -28.41 -2.34 -36.68
N VAL A 1141 -27.75 -1.23 -37.01
CA VAL A 1141 -27.75 -0.65 -38.37
C VAL A 1141 -26.40 -0.87 -39.06
N PRO A 1142 -26.33 -0.77 -40.40
CA PRO A 1142 -25.06 -0.79 -41.12
C PRO A 1142 -24.08 0.31 -40.67
N LEU A 1143 -22.79 0.08 -40.91
CA LEU A 1143 -21.75 1.08 -40.67
C LEU A 1143 -21.98 2.35 -41.49
N GLU A 1144 -21.73 3.52 -40.88
CA GLU A 1144 -21.89 4.85 -41.48
C GLU A 1144 -23.33 5.19 -41.96
N ASP A 1145 -24.35 4.42 -41.60
CA ASP A 1145 -25.74 4.67 -41.99
C ASP A 1145 -26.52 5.37 -40.86
N TRP A 1146 -26.40 6.70 -40.79
CA TRP A 1146 -27.10 7.51 -39.78
C TRP A 1146 -28.59 7.70 -40.11
N GLN A 1147 -29.01 7.53 -41.37
CA GLN A 1147 -30.41 7.55 -41.76
C GLN A 1147 -31.16 6.36 -41.17
N ALA A 1148 -30.59 5.16 -41.28
CA ALA A 1148 -31.17 3.97 -40.66
C ALA A 1148 -31.29 4.11 -39.12
N MET A 1149 -30.40 4.90 -38.48
CA MET A 1149 -30.53 5.20 -37.04
C MET A 1149 -31.72 6.12 -36.76
N ALA A 1150 -31.92 7.16 -37.58
CA ALA A 1150 -33.09 8.05 -37.45
C ALA A 1150 -34.39 7.28 -37.68
N ASP A 1151 -34.43 6.43 -38.71
CA ASP A 1151 -35.56 5.54 -39.01
C ASP A 1151 -35.83 4.56 -37.86
N ALA A 1152 -34.79 4.02 -37.23
CA ALA A 1152 -34.92 3.17 -36.05
C ALA A 1152 -35.57 3.91 -34.85
N LEU A 1153 -35.19 5.16 -34.61
CA LEU A 1153 -35.80 5.98 -33.56
C LEU A 1153 -37.28 6.24 -33.84
N LEU A 1154 -37.64 6.59 -35.09
CA LEU A 1154 -39.03 6.74 -35.52
C LEU A 1154 -39.82 5.43 -35.39
N HIS A 1155 -39.20 4.31 -35.79
CA HIS A 1155 -39.83 3.00 -35.70
C HIS A 1155 -40.18 2.65 -34.24
N LEU A 1156 -39.24 2.85 -33.30
CA LEU A 1156 -39.50 2.65 -31.87
C LEU A 1156 -40.54 3.63 -31.34
N TYR A 1157 -40.55 4.88 -31.81
CA TYR A 1157 -41.56 5.88 -31.44
C TYR A 1157 -42.98 5.45 -31.81
N HIS A 1158 -43.18 4.91 -33.01
CA HIS A 1158 -44.50 4.45 -33.47
C HIS A 1158 -44.93 3.09 -32.89
N HIS A 1159 -44.00 2.29 -32.37
CA HIS A 1159 -44.27 0.92 -31.90
C HIS A 1159 -43.93 0.74 -30.41
N PRO A 1160 -44.75 1.25 -29.47
CA PRO A 1160 -44.47 1.18 -28.03
C PRO A 1160 -44.31 -0.25 -27.49
N HIS A 1161 -45.11 -1.21 -27.97
CA HIS A 1161 -44.99 -2.61 -27.56
C HIS A 1161 -43.69 -3.27 -28.01
N LEU A 1162 -43.15 -2.88 -29.17
CA LEU A 1162 -41.85 -3.34 -29.63
C LEU A 1162 -40.75 -2.80 -28.71
N PHE A 1163 -40.82 -1.52 -28.34
CA PHE A 1163 -39.89 -0.92 -27.39
C PHE A 1163 -39.87 -1.65 -26.04
N GLU A 1164 -41.04 -1.91 -25.45
CA GLU A 1164 -41.16 -2.63 -24.16
C GLU A 1164 -40.56 -4.04 -24.25
N LYS A 1165 -40.85 -4.75 -25.35
CA LYS A 1165 -40.29 -6.08 -25.62
C LYS A 1165 -38.77 -6.05 -25.72
N LEU A 1166 -38.22 -5.16 -26.53
CA LEU A 1166 -36.77 -5.01 -26.72
C LEU A 1166 -36.09 -4.59 -25.41
N SER A 1167 -36.70 -3.69 -24.64
CA SER A 1167 -36.18 -3.24 -23.34
C SER A 1167 -35.97 -4.39 -22.36
N LYS A 1168 -36.98 -5.25 -22.22
CA LYS A 1168 -36.88 -6.45 -21.38
C LYS A 1168 -35.83 -7.42 -21.91
N ALA A 1169 -35.86 -7.71 -23.22
CA ALA A 1169 -34.93 -8.64 -23.85
C ALA A 1169 -33.46 -8.17 -23.75
N ALA A 1170 -33.19 -6.87 -23.88
CA ALA A 1170 -31.87 -6.28 -23.68
C ALA A 1170 -31.30 -6.60 -22.28
N ALA A 1171 -32.13 -6.45 -21.26
CA ALA A 1171 -31.74 -6.67 -19.88
C ALA A 1171 -31.54 -8.15 -19.56
N GLU A 1172 -32.37 -9.04 -20.13
CA GLU A 1172 -32.22 -10.50 -20.01
C GLU A 1172 -30.96 -11.00 -20.72
N ARG A 1173 -30.67 -10.48 -21.92
CA ARG A 1173 -29.49 -10.82 -22.72
C ARG A 1173 -28.20 -10.60 -21.94
N VAL A 1174 -28.01 -9.40 -21.37
CA VAL A 1174 -26.82 -9.06 -20.58
C VAL A 1174 -26.69 -9.94 -19.33
N ARG A 1175 -27.79 -10.16 -18.60
CA ARG A 1175 -27.78 -11.02 -17.40
C ARG A 1175 -27.35 -12.45 -17.71
N ALA A 1176 -27.79 -12.99 -18.84
CA ALA A 1176 -27.43 -14.35 -19.25
C ALA A 1176 -25.98 -14.47 -19.75
N GLN A 1177 -25.46 -13.44 -20.41
CA GLN A 1177 -24.19 -13.50 -21.14
C GLN A 1177 -22.99 -12.90 -20.40
N SER A 1178 -23.12 -11.69 -19.85
CA SER A 1178 -21.99 -10.86 -19.38
C SER A 1178 -22.15 -10.34 -17.94
N CYS A 1179 -23.09 -10.88 -17.16
CA CYS A 1179 -23.23 -10.50 -15.75
C CYS A 1179 -21.92 -10.71 -14.98
N HIS A 1180 -21.60 -9.75 -14.10
CA HIS A 1180 -20.30 -9.69 -13.43
C HIS A 1180 -19.97 -10.99 -12.71
N THR A 1181 -20.91 -11.54 -11.93
CA THR A 1181 -20.69 -12.72 -11.09
C THR A 1181 -20.28 -13.94 -11.91
N ARG A 1182 -20.88 -14.11 -13.09
CA ARG A 1182 -20.57 -15.22 -14.01
C ARG A 1182 -19.22 -15.02 -14.70
N MET A 1183 -18.89 -13.80 -15.11
CA MET A 1183 -17.61 -13.53 -15.77
C MET A 1183 -16.46 -13.67 -14.78
N ILE A 1184 -16.58 -13.11 -13.58
CA ILE A 1184 -15.56 -13.23 -12.53
C ILE A 1184 -15.38 -14.69 -12.10
N ALA A 1185 -16.45 -15.48 -11.98
CA ALA A 1185 -16.31 -16.92 -11.72
C ALA A 1185 -15.51 -17.67 -12.81
N ARG A 1186 -15.66 -17.28 -14.09
CA ARG A 1186 -14.86 -17.84 -15.19
C ARG A 1186 -13.41 -17.39 -15.14
N GLU A 1187 -13.15 -16.16 -14.73
CA GLU A 1187 -11.79 -15.61 -14.56
C GLU A 1187 -11.06 -16.30 -13.43
N LEU A 1188 -11.72 -16.49 -12.29
CA LEU A 1188 -11.20 -17.23 -11.14
C LEU A 1188 -10.96 -18.72 -11.47
N ALA A 1189 -11.69 -19.27 -12.43
CA ALA A 1189 -11.50 -20.64 -12.89
C ALA A 1189 -10.29 -20.82 -13.83
N LEU A 1190 -9.62 -19.75 -14.28
CA LEU A 1190 -8.43 -19.82 -15.14
C LEU A 1190 -7.24 -20.48 -14.41
N PRO A 1191 -6.31 -21.10 -15.15
CA PRO A 1191 -5.07 -21.64 -14.57
C PRO A 1191 -4.30 -20.57 -13.79
N GLY A 1192 -3.99 -20.83 -12.52
CA GLY A 1192 -3.28 -19.89 -11.63
C GLY A 1192 -4.16 -18.88 -10.89
N MET A 1193 -5.47 -18.83 -11.17
CA MET A 1193 -6.43 -18.03 -10.41
C MET A 1193 -7.19 -18.83 -9.34
N ARG A 1194 -7.18 -20.17 -9.44
CA ARG A 1194 -7.69 -21.07 -8.39
C ARG A 1194 -6.70 -21.12 -7.22
N ASP A 1195 -7.22 -21.10 -5.99
CA ASP A 1195 -6.46 -21.23 -4.75
C ASP A 1195 -5.93 -22.66 -4.53
#